data_AF-A0A817XAD4-F1
#
_entry.id   AF-A0A817XAD4-F1
#
_cell.length_a   1.000
_cell.length_b   1.000
_cell.length_c   1.000
_cell.angle_alpha   90.00
_cell.angle_beta   90.00
_cell.angle_gamma   90.00
#
_symmetry.space_group_name_H-M   'P 1'
#
loop_
_entity.id
_entity.type
_entity.pdbx_description
1 polymer ?
#
loop_
_entity_poly.entity_id
_entity_poly.type
_entity_poly.pdbx_seq_one_letter_code
_entity_poly.pdbx_strand_id
1 'polypeptide(L)'
;MSQTRVTTRFLDVGEDPNKTLPPLEGYAKKDLVSIEEAIKLITLDVPIHNIDSMVWTAKRSAREPRDGLTSDELASIYLYTLEWPEEYDSFYKLLNKKLRSKQRKHLKPWFSYLKLFLTGLYKLPSIRKNIWRGIPGNVSHLYENDCIWWGFSSCTGTMATMEQFFDRSSERTLFLIECINGKNIKSYSAHDDENEILLMPGTYFTVIDKYSPADNLYIVHLREESPPHQLLEPPFDLTSVNTKTVVPKSQAASEPRDKTWIDIQFHDKEKTIVKKPDEFENEMNEPDALINEEILNRIQGSMAGLGLGDALGAYVEFRPRQYLVDHPVTDLESGGTLGLTKGQFTNDTSMALCLANSLVACHGFNPYDQLVRYKWWYRFGYMSSTGNCFDIGAGTCQSLREFERRQKRYAKEFNILFADMDNLSDRTLLEIFDIYCSEDGVAGNGALTRLAPVPLFFHRFPAIAVEYSGVSGQITHGDRKAYDACRYYGALIVAALHGYTKEQLLDHEFYSKHAEWFRNIPLHPGIQSIAEGSYKIDGYNAGIRGKSYIVNALEAALWAFWSDEGSFKKGALAVVNLGDDTDGTAAIYGQLAGAYYGYGKLPERWLQHLYARKFMEKLSKWLGYEGECWQKRYKDTGSYLPTTNI
;
A
#
# COMPACT_ATOMS: atom_id res chain seq x y z
N MET A 1 -35.06 -11.20 -6.34
CA MET A 1 -34.62 -12.27 -5.43
C MET A 1 -33.46 -13.00 -6.11
N SER A 2 -32.22 -12.54 -5.92
CA SER A 2 -31.05 -13.30 -6.37
C SER A 2 -30.77 -14.36 -5.33
N GLN A 3 -30.91 -15.64 -5.69
CA GLN A 3 -30.47 -16.74 -4.85
C GLN A 3 -28.95 -16.61 -4.64
N THR A 4 -28.54 -16.40 -3.40
CA THR A 4 -27.15 -16.47 -2.97
C THR A 4 -26.63 -17.86 -3.32
N ARG A 5 -25.66 -17.95 -4.24
CA ARG A 5 -24.95 -19.22 -4.54
C ARG A 5 -24.14 -19.60 -3.30
N VAL A 6 -24.68 -20.49 -2.48
CA VAL A 6 -23.94 -21.10 -1.38
C VAL A 6 -23.07 -22.20 -1.99
N THR A 7 -21.78 -21.94 -2.18
CA THR A 7 -20.85 -22.95 -2.69
C THR A 7 -20.71 -24.07 -1.66
N THR A 8 -20.94 -25.32 -2.09
CA THR A 8 -21.01 -26.48 -1.18
C THR A 8 -19.65 -26.92 -0.60
N ARG A 9 -18.57 -26.17 -0.88
CA ARG A 9 -17.18 -26.43 -0.44
C ARG A 9 -16.88 -26.06 1.01
N PHE A 10 -17.71 -25.19 1.61
CA PHE A 10 -17.41 -24.55 2.90
C PHE A 10 -17.84 -25.36 4.14
N LEU A 11 -18.34 -26.59 3.97
CA LEU A 11 -18.75 -27.46 5.08
C LEU A 11 -17.61 -28.42 5.48
N ASP A 12 -16.64 -27.91 6.24
CA ASP A 12 -15.50 -28.71 6.74
C ASP A 12 -15.44 -28.72 8.27
N VAL A 13 -16.42 -29.34 8.92
CA VAL A 13 -16.30 -29.73 10.34
C VAL A 13 -16.26 -31.26 10.39
N GLY A 14 -15.07 -31.81 10.21
CA GLY A 14 -14.81 -33.25 10.30
C GLY A 14 -13.88 -33.55 11.48
N GLU A 15 -14.30 -34.51 12.31
CA GLU A 15 -13.66 -35.06 13.52
C GLU A 15 -12.57 -34.21 14.20
N ASP A 16 -13.01 -33.42 15.17
CA ASP A 16 -12.29 -32.98 16.38
C ASP A 16 -10.90 -32.33 16.18
N PRO A 17 -10.80 -30.97 16.18
CA PRO A 17 -9.57 -30.23 15.86
C PRO A 17 -8.41 -30.49 16.84
N ASN A 18 -8.68 -31.14 17.98
CA ASN A 18 -7.74 -31.39 19.07
C ASN A 18 -7.06 -32.77 19.00
N LYS A 19 -7.31 -33.59 17.97
CA LYS A 19 -6.71 -34.93 17.86
C LYS A 19 -5.49 -34.93 16.94
N THR A 20 -4.32 -35.17 17.52
CA THR A 20 -3.09 -35.46 16.77
C THR A 20 -3.23 -36.81 16.05
N LEU A 21 -3.20 -36.79 14.71
CA LEU A 21 -3.08 -37.98 13.88
C LEU A 21 -1.59 -38.26 13.60
N PRO A 22 -1.19 -39.52 13.36
CA PRO A 22 0.17 -39.83 12.93
C PRO A 22 0.54 -39.03 11.66
N PRO A 23 1.80 -38.58 11.52
CA PRO A 23 2.29 -37.89 10.33
C PRO A 23 2.01 -38.66 9.04
N LEU A 24 1.86 -37.94 7.93
CA LEU A 24 1.72 -38.59 6.64
C LEU A 24 3.09 -38.82 5.98
N GLU A 25 3.50 -40.08 5.92
CA GLU A 25 4.80 -40.49 5.40
C GLU A 25 4.69 -41.33 4.12
N GLY A 26 5.72 -41.25 3.27
CA GLY A 26 5.90 -42.15 2.14
C GLY A 26 5.28 -41.71 0.81
N TYR A 27 4.45 -40.66 0.80
CA TYR A 27 4.01 -40.05 -0.46
C TYR A 27 5.14 -39.28 -1.16
N ALA A 28 6.07 -38.70 -0.39
CA ALA A 28 7.26 -38.01 -0.93
C ALA A 28 8.17 -38.95 -1.72
N LYS A 29 8.17 -40.25 -1.39
CA LYS A 29 8.94 -41.31 -2.07
C LYS A 29 8.27 -41.84 -3.34
N LYS A 30 7.07 -41.36 -3.69
CA LYS A 30 6.43 -41.69 -4.96
C LYS A 30 7.10 -40.92 -6.10
N ASP A 31 7.23 -41.58 -7.24
CA ASP A 31 7.61 -40.93 -8.48
C ASP A 31 6.54 -39.92 -8.90
N LEU A 32 6.96 -38.84 -9.55
CA LEU A 32 6.04 -37.93 -10.22
C LEU A 32 5.47 -38.65 -11.45
N VAL A 33 4.15 -38.67 -11.54
CA VAL A 33 3.38 -39.29 -12.61
C VAL A 33 2.44 -38.26 -13.23
N SER A 34 1.87 -38.56 -14.40
CA SER A 34 0.86 -37.68 -15.00
C SER A 34 -0.40 -37.59 -14.13
N ILE A 35 -1.21 -36.54 -14.33
CA ILE A 35 -2.46 -36.43 -13.57
C ILE A 35 -3.40 -37.62 -13.86
N GLU A 36 -3.45 -38.14 -15.08
CA GLU A 36 -4.25 -39.33 -15.41
C GLU A 36 -3.79 -40.58 -14.66
N GLU A 37 -2.48 -40.81 -14.57
CA GLU A 37 -1.92 -41.95 -13.84
C GLU A 37 -2.18 -41.82 -12.33
N ALA A 38 -2.03 -40.62 -11.77
CA ALA A 38 -2.33 -40.33 -10.38
C ALA A 38 -3.82 -40.59 -10.06
N ILE A 39 -4.73 -40.17 -10.93
CA ILE A 39 -6.18 -40.36 -10.76
C ILE A 39 -6.59 -41.82 -10.95
N LYS A 40 -6.01 -42.53 -11.93
CA LYS A 40 -6.28 -43.95 -12.15
C LYS A 40 -6.02 -44.80 -10.90
N LEU A 41 -4.97 -44.47 -10.14
CA LEU A 41 -4.67 -45.16 -8.88
C LEU A 41 -5.73 -44.91 -7.79
N ILE A 42 -6.37 -43.74 -7.80
CA ILE A 42 -7.46 -43.41 -6.88
C ILE A 42 -8.75 -44.15 -7.28
N THR A 43 -9.09 -44.17 -8.57
CA THR A 43 -10.35 -44.73 -9.08
C THR A 43 -10.44 -46.26 -9.01
N LEU A 44 -9.31 -46.95 -8.84
CA LEU A 44 -9.26 -48.38 -8.53
C LEU A 44 -9.87 -48.72 -7.15
N ASP A 45 -9.88 -47.77 -6.22
CA ASP A 45 -10.34 -47.96 -4.83
C ASP A 45 -11.60 -47.12 -4.52
N VAL A 46 -11.74 -45.95 -5.15
CA VAL A 46 -12.85 -45.02 -4.91
C VAL A 46 -13.44 -44.58 -6.26
N PRO A 47 -14.63 -45.04 -6.67
CA PRO A 47 -15.28 -44.52 -7.87
C PRO A 47 -15.64 -43.05 -7.66
N ILE A 48 -15.15 -42.18 -8.55
CA ILE A 48 -15.42 -40.73 -8.52
C ILE A 48 -16.26 -40.37 -9.74
N HIS A 49 -17.41 -39.75 -9.50
CA HIS A 49 -18.33 -39.36 -10.56
C HIS A 49 -17.65 -38.43 -11.58
N ASN A 50 -17.77 -38.77 -12.86
CA ASN A 50 -17.33 -37.96 -14.01
C ASN A 50 -15.84 -37.52 -13.97
N ILE A 51 -14.99 -38.24 -13.25
CA ILE A 51 -13.61 -37.83 -12.99
C ILE A 51 -12.77 -37.68 -14.26
N ASP A 52 -12.94 -38.56 -15.26
CA ASP A 52 -12.18 -38.47 -16.51
C ASP A 52 -12.47 -37.17 -17.27
N SER A 53 -13.72 -36.72 -17.29
CA SER A 53 -14.12 -35.44 -17.90
C SER A 53 -13.56 -34.24 -17.14
N MET A 54 -13.49 -34.34 -15.81
CA MET A 54 -12.95 -33.29 -14.94
C MET A 54 -11.43 -33.18 -15.07
N VAL A 55 -10.73 -34.32 -15.19
CA VAL A 55 -9.30 -34.36 -15.51
C VAL A 55 -9.05 -33.75 -16.90
N TRP A 56 -9.84 -34.11 -17.90
CA TRP A 56 -9.74 -33.51 -19.24
C TRP A 56 -9.90 -31.99 -19.18
N THR A 57 -10.90 -31.51 -18.42
CA THR A 57 -11.14 -30.08 -18.23
C THR A 57 -9.94 -29.40 -17.56
N ALA A 58 -9.42 -29.98 -16.48
CA ALA A 58 -8.27 -29.43 -15.78
C ALA A 58 -7.02 -29.36 -16.67
N LYS A 59 -6.75 -30.40 -17.47
CA LYS A 59 -5.63 -30.39 -18.43
C LYS A 59 -5.80 -29.35 -19.53
N ARG A 60 -7.04 -29.15 -20.00
CA ARG A 60 -7.33 -28.11 -20.99
C ARG A 60 -7.05 -26.72 -20.44
N SER A 61 -7.42 -26.46 -19.19
CA SER A 61 -7.12 -25.19 -18.50
C SER A 61 -5.63 -25.03 -18.17
N ALA A 62 -4.87 -26.13 -18.10
CA ALA A 62 -3.45 -26.17 -17.78
C ALA A 62 -2.49 -26.25 -18.99
N ARG A 63 -2.96 -25.92 -20.20
CA ARG A 63 -2.16 -26.00 -21.45
C ARG A 63 -0.98 -25.04 -21.49
N GLU A 64 -1.06 -23.94 -20.75
CA GLU A 64 -0.02 -22.92 -20.65
C GLU A 64 0.51 -22.87 -19.21
N PRO A 65 1.40 -23.81 -18.83
CA PRO A 65 1.99 -23.81 -17.49
C PRO A 65 2.76 -22.52 -17.23
N ARG A 66 2.69 -22.05 -15.99
CA ARG A 66 3.33 -20.82 -15.52
C ARG A 66 3.91 -21.03 -14.13
N ASP A 67 4.79 -20.12 -13.73
CA ASP A 67 5.36 -20.09 -12.38
C ASP A 67 6.08 -21.38 -11.97
N GLY A 68 6.75 -22.03 -12.94
CA GLY A 68 7.55 -23.24 -12.73
C GLY A 68 6.73 -24.52 -12.59
N LEU A 69 5.40 -24.44 -12.67
CA LEU A 69 4.51 -25.60 -12.68
C LEU A 69 4.65 -26.38 -13.99
N THR A 70 4.55 -27.70 -13.93
CA THR A 70 4.27 -28.51 -15.11
C THR A 70 2.78 -28.43 -15.46
N SER A 71 2.41 -28.87 -16.68
CA SER A 71 0.99 -28.93 -17.06
C SER A 71 0.20 -29.86 -16.13
N ASP A 72 0.77 -30.99 -15.71
CA ASP A 72 0.13 -31.92 -14.77
C ASP A 72 0.03 -31.35 -13.35
N GLU A 73 1.03 -30.62 -12.87
CA GLU A 73 0.98 -29.94 -11.57
C GLU A 73 -0.10 -28.85 -11.56
N LEU A 74 -0.15 -28.01 -12.59
CA LEU A 74 -1.20 -27.00 -12.74
C LEU A 74 -2.59 -27.63 -12.87
N ALA A 75 -2.73 -28.69 -13.68
CA ALA A 75 -3.97 -29.43 -13.80
C ALA A 75 -4.39 -30.04 -12.46
N SER A 76 -3.45 -30.49 -11.62
CA SER A 76 -3.77 -31.04 -10.31
C SER A 76 -4.38 -29.99 -9.38
N ILE A 77 -3.87 -28.74 -9.42
CA ILE A 77 -4.42 -27.60 -8.67
C ILE A 77 -5.79 -27.21 -9.21
N TYR A 78 -5.94 -27.12 -10.53
CA TYR A 78 -7.21 -26.77 -11.15
C TYR A 78 -8.29 -27.83 -10.85
N LEU A 79 -7.96 -29.13 -10.94
CA LEU A 79 -8.87 -30.23 -10.61
C LEU A 79 -9.35 -30.18 -9.16
N TYR A 80 -8.45 -29.85 -8.23
CA TYR A 80 -8.80 -29.68 -6.82
C TYR A 80 -9.89 -28.61 -6.62
N THR A 81 -9.89 -27.59 -7.47
CA THR A 81 -10.80 -26.44 -7.41
C THR A 81 -11.99 -26.54 -8.37
N LEU A 82 -12.27 -27.69 -8.98
CA LEU A 82 -13.46 -27.85 -9.83
C LEU A 82 -14.73 -28.14 -8.99
N GLU A 83 -15.89 -27.63 -9.42
CA GLU A 83 -17.18 -27.92 -8.76
C GLU A 83 -17.80 -29.21 -9.29
N TRP A 84 -18.48 -29.93 -8.41
CA TRP A 84 -19.30 -31.09 -8.75
C TRP A 84 -20.77 -30.73 -8.56
N PRO A 85 -21.68 -31.43 -9.27
CA PRO A 85 -23.11 -31.39 -8.95
C PRO A 85 -23.35 -31.72 -7.48
N GLU A 86 -24.38 -31.12 -6.89
CA GLU A 86 -24.63 -31.17 -5.44
C GLU A 86 -24.83 -32.60 -4.89
N GLU A 87 -25.33 -33.51 -5.72
CA GLU A 87 -25.56 -34.91 -5.39
C GLU A 87 -24.28 -35.77 -5.29
N TYR A 88 -23.11 -35.23 -5.64
CA TYR A 88 -21.82 -35.93 -5.58
C TYR A 88 -20.78 -35.17 -4.75
N ASP A 89 -19.95 -35.91 -4.01
CA ASP A 89 -18.78 -35.32 -3.35
C ASP A 89 -17.75 -34.88 -4.41
N SER A 90 -17.37 -33.60 -4.38
CA SER A 90 -16.31 -33.06 -5.24
C SER A 90 -14.95 -33.66 -4.91
N PHE A 91 -14.00 -33.54 -5.83
CA PHE A 91 -12.64 -33.99 -5.62
C PHE A 91 -11.99 -33.37 -4.37
N TYR A 92 -12.23 -32.07 -4.13
CA TYR A 92 -11.92 -31.35 -2.89
C TYR A 92 -12.46 -32.08 -1.65
N LYS A 93 -13.76 -32.39 -1.62
CA LYS A 93 -14.44 -33.00 -0.46
C LYS A 93 -13.88 -34.38 -0.16
N LEU A 94 -13.68 -35.19 -1.20
CA LEU A 94 -13.14 -36.55 -1.08
C LEU A 94 -11.72 -36.55 -0.53
N LEU A 95 -10.82 -35.72 -1.07
CA LEU A 95 -9.44 -35.63 -0.61
C LEU A 95 -9.38 -35.15 0.84
N ASN A 96 -10.09 -34.08 1.19
CA ASN A 96 -10.08 -33.53 2.54
C ASN A 96 -10.68 -34.49 3.57
N LYS A 97 -11.74 -35.25 3.21
CA LYS A 97 -12.29 -36.31 4.05
C LYS A 97 -11.27 -37.41 4.34
N LYS A 98 -10.46 -37.79 3.34
CA LYS A 98 -9.40 -38.79 3.51
C LYS A 98 -8.24 -38.25 4.36
N LEU A 99 -7.84 -36.99 4.16
CA LEU A 99 -6.79 -36.33 4.95
C LEU A 99 -7.13 -36.23 6.44
N ARG A 100 -8.42 -36.07 6.79
CA ARG A 100 -8.92 -36.03 8.18
C ARG A 100 -9.16 -37.41 8.79
N SER A 101 -9.03 -38.50 8.02
CA SER A 101 -9.33 -39.84 8.52
C SER A 101 -8.22 -40.39 9.42
N LYS A 102 -8.60 -40.99 10.55
CA LYS A 102 -7.70 -41.80 11.39
C LYS A 102 -7.14 -43.01 10.65
N GLN A 103 -7.84 -43.51 9.62
CA GLN A 103 -7.42 -44.66 8.83
C GLN A 103 -6.45 -44.24 7.73
N ARG A 104 -5.26 -43.75 8.11
CA ARG A 104 -4.22 -43.20 7.21
C ARG A 104 -3.87 -44.13 6.03
N LYS A 105 -3.97 -45.46 6.22
CA LYS A 105 -3.77 -46.46 5.17
C LYS A 105 -4.65 -46.25 3.92
N HIS A 106 -5.85 -45.69 4.09
CA HIS A 106 -6.79 -45.41 2.99
C HIS A 106 -6.41 -44.17 2.16
N LEU A 107 -5.38 -43.42 2.58
CA LEU A 107 -4.83 -42.32 1.80
C LEU A 107 -3.76 -42.79 0.81
N LYS A 108 -3.24 -44.02 0.94
CA LYS A 108 -2.20 -44.57 0.04
C LYS A 108 -2.54 -44.47 -1.46
N PRO A 109 -3.79 -44.73 -1.91
CA PRO A 109 -4.16 -44.55 -3.32
C PRO A 109 -4.00 -43.09 -3.81
N TRP A 110 -4.09 -42.12 -2.89
CA TRP A 110 -3.98 -40.70 -3.17
C TRP A 110 -2.53 -40.19 -3.17
N PHE A 111 -1.53 -41.02 -2.82
CA PHE A 111 -0.16 -40.55 -2.63
C PHE A 111 0.46 -40.00 -3.90
N SER A 112 0.19 -40.61 -5.06
CA SER A 112 0.69 -40.11 -6.35
C SER A 112 0.08 -38.75 -6.70
N TYR A 113 -1.22 -38.57 -6.44
CA TYR A 113 -1.87 -37.27 -6.61
C TYR A 113 -1.35 -36.24 -5.59
N LEU A 114 -1.23 -36.60 -4.32
CA LEU A 114 -0.69 -35.72 -3.27
C LEU A 114 0.75 -35.30 -3.57
N LYS A 115 1.58 -36.23 -4.04
CA LYS A 115 2.95 -35.93 -4.50
C LYS A 115 2.92 -34.88 -5.61
N LEU A 116 2.12 -35.08 -6.65
CA LEU A 116 1.99 -34.15 -7.78
C LEU A 116 1.45 -32.77 -7.33
N PHE A 117 0.34 -32.77 -6.59
CA PHE A 117 -0.34 -31.58 -6.13
C PHE A 117 0.51 -30.76 -5.15
N LEU A 118 1.11 -31.41 -4.15
CA LEU A 118 2.00 -30.73 -3.21
C LEU A 118 3.27 -30.24 -3.91
N THR A 119 3.85 -30.99 -4.85
CA THR A 119 5.00 -30.50 -5.64
C THR A 119 4.64 -29.20 -6.36
N GLY A 120 3.45 -29.14 -6.98
CA GLY A 120 2.93 -27.90 -7.57
C GLY A 120 2.74 -26.78 -6.54
N LEU A 121 2.04 -27.05 -5.44
CA LEU A 121 1.79 -26.05 -4.40
C LEU A 121 3.05 -25.52 -3.71
N TYR A 122 4.07 -26.35 -3.53
CA TYR A 122 5.35 -25.93 -2.94
C TYR A 122 6.20 -25.10 -3.90
N LYS A 123 6.00 -25.20 -5.22
CA LYS A 123 6.58 -24.26 -6.19
C LYS A 123 5.92 -22.89 -6.12
N LEU A 124 4.68 -22.80 -5.65
CA LEU A 124 4.00 -21.53 -5.45
C LEU A 124 4.55 -20.80 -4.22
N PRO A 125 4.68 -19.47 -4.29
CA PRO A 125 5.15 -18.68 -3.17
C PRO A 125 4.19 -18.79 -1.99
N SER A 126 4.76 -18.94 -0.78
CA SER A 126 3.99 -18.85 0.46
C SER A 126 3.59 -17.40 0.72
N ILE A 127 2.36 -17.20 1.17
CA ILE A 127 1.86 -15.90 1.58
C ILE A 127 1.77 -15.82 3.09
N ARG A 128 2.29 -14.71 3.64
CA ARG A 128 2.25 -14.38 5.06
C ARG A 128 1.37 -13.15 5.28
N LYS A 129 0.13 -13.35 5.73
CA LYS A 129 -0.86 -12.29 5.99
C LYS A 129 -2.06 -12.84 6.76
N ASN A 130 -2.91 -11.94 7.25
CA ASN A 130 -4.22 -12.34 7.75
C ASN A 130 -5.12 -12.80 6.60
N ILE A 131 -5.72 -13.98 6.77
CA ILE A 131 -6.69 -14.57 5.84
C ILE A 131 -7.94 -14.97 6.61
N TRP A 132 -9.03 -15.11 5.87
CA TRP A 132 -10.34 -15.34 6.44
C TRP A 132 -10.92 -16.62 5.91
N ARG A 133 -11.56 -17.40 6.79
CA ARG A 133 -12.35 -18.56 6.39
C ARG A 133 -13.67 -18.54 7.12
N GLY A 134 -14.76 -18.72 6.38
CA GLY A 134 -16.10 -18.75 6.92
C GLY A 134 -16.73 -20.13 6.86
N ILE A 135 -17.45 -20.50 7.92
CA ILE A 135 -18.28 -21.72 7.93
C ILE A 135 -19.64 -21.46 8.60
N PRO A 136 -20.69 -22.20 8.21
CA PRO A 136 -21.97 -22.15 8.91
C PRO A 136 -21.91 -22.90 10.27
N GLY A 137 -22.71 -22.43 11.23
CA GLY A 137 -22.81 -22.95 12.59
C GLY A 137 -21.78 -22.38 13.57
N ASN A 138 -22.04 -22.55 14.86
CA ASN A 138 -21.09 -22.24 15.93
C ASN A 138 -20.16 -23.42 16.22
N VAL A 139 -18.87 -23.28 15.92
CA VAL A 139 -17.83 -24.27 16.27
C VAL A 139 -16.77 -23.72 17.21
N SER A 140 -16.94 -22.51 17.73
CA SER A 140 -15.94 -21.84 18.58
C SER A 140 -15.54 -22.67 19.81
N HIS A 141 -16.48 -23.45 20.35
CA HIS A 141 -16.27 -24.38 21.47
C HIS A 141 -15.27 -25.51 21.18
N LEU A 142 -14.95 -25.79 19.91
CA LEU A 142 -13.96 -26.81 19.56
C LEU A 142 -12.52 -26.29 19.67
N TYR A 143 -12.33 -24.97 19.73
CA TYR A 143 -11.03 -24.30 19.73
C TYR A 143 -10.68 -23.79 21.14
N GLU A 144 -10.60 -24.69 22.11
CA GLU A 144 -10.13 -24.37 23.48
C GLU A 144 -8.61 -24.48 23.62
N ASN A 145 -7.96 -25.25 22.74
CA ASN A 145 -6.52 -25.47 22.71
C ASN A 145 -6.00 -25.35 21.28
N ASP A 146 -4.67 -25.32 21.14
CA ASP A 146 -3.99 -25.45 19.85
C ASP A 146 -4.53 -26.64 19.05
N CYS A 147 -4.63 -26.45 17.74
CA CYS A 147 -5.34 -27.36 16.86
C CYS A 147 -4.58 -27.62 15.56
N ILE A 148 -4.94 -28.73 14.89
CA ILE A 148 -4.36 -29.08 13.58
C ILE A 148 -5.47 -29.21 12.56
N TRP A 149 -5.34 -28.49 11.45
CA TRP A 149 -6.21 -28.68 10.29
C TRP A 149 -5.58 -29.69 9.34
N TRP A 150 -6.01 -30.93 9.44
CA TRP A 150 -5.44 -32.05 8.67
C TRP A 150 -5.73 -32.02 7.17
N GLY A 151 -6.80 -31.35 6.76
CA GLY A 151 -7.13 -31.10 5.36
C GLY A 151 -6.58 -29.76 4.88
N PHE A 152 -6.48 -29.62 3.57
CA PHE A 152 -6.31 -28.30 2.96
C PHE A 152 -7.53 -27.43 3.29
N SER A 153 -7.30 -26.13 3.48
CA SER A 153 -8.38 -25.20 3.81
C SER A 153 -8.38 -23.99 2.88
N SER A 154 -9.47 -23.84 2.13
CA SER A 154 -9.69 -22.69 1.25
C SER A 154 -10.06 -21.46 2.08
N CYS A 155 -9.33 -20.37 1.89
CA CYS A 155 -9.47 -19.12 2.60
C CYS A 155 -9.48 -17.97 1.60
N THR A 156 -9.94 -16.80 2.02
CA THR A 156 -9.91 -15.59 1.21
C THR A 156 -9.06 -14.50 1.84
N GLY A 157 -8.48 -13.67 0.97
CA GLY A 157 -7.56 -12.61 1.35
C GLY A 157 -8.23 -11.28 1.74
N THR A 158 -9.56 -11.18 1.65
CA THR A 158 -10.30 -9.93 1.93
C THR A 158 -11.60 -10.22 2.69
N MET A 159 -11.97 -9.31 3.59
CA MET A 159 -13.26 -9.35 4.30
C MET A 159 -14.43 -9.22 3.32
N ALA A 160 -14.29 -8.38 2.28
CA ALA A 160 -15.33 -8.15 1.27
C ALA A 160 -15.67 -9.40 0.45
N THR A 161 -14.68 -10.23 0.11
CA THR A 161 -14.94 -11.51 -0.56
C THR A 161 -15.58 -12.49 0.42
N MET A 162 -15.15 -12.51 1.69
CA MET A 162 -15.74 -13.36 2.72
C MET A 162 -17.24 -13.05 2.96
N GLU A 163 -17.63 -11.78 2.96
CA GLU A 163 -19.02 -11.37 3.21
C GLU A 163 -20.02 -11.86 2.16
N GLN A 164 -19.54 -12.22 0.96
CA GLN A 164 -20.36 -12.76 -0.12
C GLN A 164 -20.80 -14.22 0.15
N PHE A 165 -20.10 -14.92 1.06
CA PHE A 165 -20.32 -16.35 1.33
C PHE A 165 -21.20 -16.61 2.55
N PHE A 166 -21.79 -15.57 3.17
CA PHE A 166 -22.54 -15.71 4.41
C PHE A 166 -24.00 -15.25 4.32
N ASP A 167 -24.89 -16.10 4.82
CA ASP A 167 -26.21 -15.69 5.25
C ASP A 167 -26.12 -15.10 6.67
N ARG A 168 -26.28 -13.77 6.77
CA ARG A 168 -26.21 -13.00 8.02
C ARG A 168 -27.30 -13.34 9.02
N SER A 169 -28.33 -14.10 8.63
CA SER A 169 -29.42 -14.54 9.52
C SER A 169 -29.11 -15.84 10.28
N SER A 170 -28.12 -16.61 9.82
CA SER A 170 -27.73 -17.91 10.39
C SER A 170 -26.55 -17.83 11.36
N GLU A 171 -26.46 -18.77 12.30
CA GLU A 171 -25.23 -18.95 13.11
C GLU A 171 -24.05 -19.25 12.18
N ARG A 172 -22.92 -18.59 12.43
CA ARG A 172 -21.71 -18.77 11.62
C ARG A 172 -20.45 -18.55 12.43
N THR A 173 -19.39 -19.26 12.04
CA THR A 173 -18.05 -19.09 12.60
C THR A 173 -17.12 -18.52 11.53
N LEU A 174 -16.44 -17.44 11.88
CA LEU A 174 -15.39 -16.81 11.07
C LEU A 174 -14.04 -17.09 11.71
N PHE A 175 -13.12 -17.66 10.94
CA PHE A 175 -11.73 -17.80 11.31
C PHE A 175 -10.96 -16.60 10.77
N LEU A 176 -10.37 -15.84 11.69
CA LEU A 176 -9.27 -14.93 11.39
C LEU A 176 -7.99 -15.73 11.56
N ILE A 177 -7.19 -15.86 10.50
CA ILE A 177 -6.00 -16.70 10.52
C ILE A 177 -4.79 -15.84 10.20
N GLU A 178 -3.86 -15.69 11.16
CA GLU A 178 -2.51 -15.19 10.89
C GLU A 178 -1.73 -16.28 10.14
N CYS A 179 -1.85 -16.27 8.81
CA CYS A 179 -1.27 -17.29 7.94
C CYS A 179 0.19 -16.98 7.62
N ILE A 180 1.04 -18.01 7.60
CA ILE A 180 2.48 -17.93 7.26
C ILE A 180 2.82 -18.75 6.00
N ASN A 181 2.06 -19.81 5.69
CA ASN A 181 2.38 -20.75 4.61
C ASN A 181 1.21 -21.02 3.65
N GLY A 182 0.26 -20.10 3.53
CA GLY A 182 -0.83 -20.19 2.57
C GLY A 182 -0.31 -20.10 1.13
N LYS A 183 -0.99 -20.76 0.20
CA LYS A 183 -0.66 -20.74 -1.24
C LYS A 183 -1.75 -19.99 -1.99
N ASN A 184 -1.39 -18.88 -2.62
CA ASN A 184 -2.36 -18.16 -3.45
C ASN A 184 -2.60 -18.96 -4.73
N ILE A 185 -3.80 -19.53 -4.85
CA ILE A 185 -4.19 -20.35 -5.98
C ILE A 185 -5.21 -19.68 -6.90
N LYS A 186 -5.50 -18.38 -6.70
CA LYS A 186 -6.44 -17.60 -7.52
C LYS A 186 -6.23 -17.82 -9.02
N SER A 187 -4.99 -17.72 -9.48
CA SER A 187 -4.66 -17.85 -10.90
C SER A 187 -4.58 -19.31 -11.38
N TYR A 188 -4.72 -20.29 -10.50
CA TYR A 188 -4.64 -21.71 -10.84
C TYR A 188 -5.93 -22.45 -10.50
N SER A 189 -6.91 -21.74 -9.95
CA SER A 189 -8.22 -22.22 -9.55
C SER A 189 -9.22 -22.08 -10.69
N ALA A 190 -10.28 -22.91 -10.67
CA ALA A 190 -11.44 -22.74 -11.54
C ALA A 190 -12.33 -21.54 -11.14
N HIS A 191 -12.03 -20.91 -10.01
CA HIS A 191 -12.74 -19.76 -9.45
C HIS A 191 -11.74 -18.63 -9.18
N ASP A 192 -11.44 -17.86 -10.23
CA ASP A 192 -10.45 -16.79 -10.16
C ASP A 192 -10.99 -15.52 -9.49
N ASP A 193 -12.28 -15.44 -9.20
CA ASP A 193 -12.97 -14.35 -8.51
C ASP A 193 -12.90 -14.48 -6.97
N GLU A 194 -12.70 -15.70 -6.44
CA GLU A 194 -12.72 -15.98 -4.98
C GLU A 194 -11.45 -15.48 -4.23
N ASN A 195 -10.43 -15.00 -4.94
CA ASN A 195 -9.10 -14.65 -4.38
C ASN A 195 -8.55 -15.78 -3.50
N GLU A 196 -8.67 -17.03 -3.98
CA GLU A 196 -8.50 -18.23 -3.18
C GLU A 196 -7.05 -18.41 -2.68
N ILE A 197 -6.94 -18.65 -1.37
CA ILE A 197 -5.71 -18.95 -0.65
C ILE A 197 -5.88 -20.32 0.00
N LEU A 198 -5.03 -21.25 -0.37
CA LEU A 198 -5.07 -22.61 0.16
C LEU A 198 -4.07 -22.76 1.31
N LEU A 199 -4.57 -23.05 2.51
CA LEU A 199 -3.73 -23.54 3.60
C LEU A 199 -3.35 -25.00 3.33
N MET A 200 -2.10 -25.34 3.64
CA MET A 200 -1.57 -26.69 3.48
C MET A 200 -2.29 -27.67 4.43
N PRO A 201 -2.27 -28.98 4.16
CA PRO A 201 -2.84 -29.95 5.09
C PRO A 201 -1.92 -30.10 6.30
N GLY A 202 -2.47 -30.53 7.43
CA GLY A 202 -1.69 -30.66 8.66
C GLY A 202 -1.13 -29.33 9.15
N THR A 203 -1.78 -28.20 8.86
CA THR A 203 -1.36 -26.91 9.41
C THR A 203 -1.67 -26.85 10.90
N TYR A 204 -0.67 -26.49 11.70
CA TYR A 204 -0.79 -26.33 13.14
C TYR A 204 -1.12 -24.88 13.48
N PHE A 205 -2.09 -24.69 14.38
CA PHE A 205 -2.53 -23.38 14.83
C PHE A 205 -2.50 -23.26 16.35
N THR A 206 -1.97 -22.14 16.83
CA THR A 206 -2.26 -21.67 18.18
C THR A 206 -3.55 -20.87 18.17
N VAL A 207 -4.45 -21.18 19.11
CA VAL A 207 -5.69 -20.41 19.28
C VAL A 207 -5.36 -19.15 20.08
N ILE A 208 -5.52 -17.99 19.46
CA ILE A 208 -5.17 -16.70 20.06
C ILE A 208 -6.33 -16.17 20.90
N ASP A 209 -7.53 -16.16 20.33
CA ASP A 209 -8.71 -15.61 20.98
C ASP A 209 -10.02 -16.14 20.37
N LYS A 210 -11.11 -16.01 21.11
CA LYS A 210 -12.47 -16.30 20.67
C LYS A 210 -13.43 -15.25 21.21
N TYR A 211 -14.24 -14.69 20.33
CA TYR A 211 -15.24 -13.71 20.74
C TYR A 211 -16.45 -13.71 19.81
N SER A 212 -17.58 -13.22 20.32
CA SER A 212 -18.85 -13.16 19.60
C SER A 212 -19.31 -11.71 19.51
N PRO A 213 -19.03 -11.02 18.39
CA PRO A 213 -19.38 -9.61 18.24
C PRO A 213 -20.88 -9.38 17.91
N ALA A 214 -21.65 -10.44 17.64
CA ALA A 214 -23.08 -10.40 17.40
C ALA A 214 -23.72 -11.76 17.73
N ASP A 215 -25.03 -11.78 18.03
CA ASP A 215 -25.78 -12.95 18.53
C ASP A 215 -25.69 -14.23 17.67
N ASN A 216 -25.25 -14.13 16.42
CA ASN A 216 -25.11 -15.24 15.49
C ASN A 216 -23.76 -15.30 14.76
N LEU A 217 -22.75 -14.54 15.23
CA LEU A 217 -21.40 -14.53 14.69
C LEU A 217 -20.39 -14.89 15.79
N TYR A 218 -19.60 -15.92 15.51
CA TYR A 218 -18.49 -16.33 16.36
C TYR A 218 -17.19 -16.14 15.59
N ILE A 219 -16.20 -15.49 16.19
CA ILE A 219 -14.88 -15.31 15.61
C ILE A 219 -13.89 -16.16 16.40
N VAL A 220 -13.10 -16.96 15.67
CA VAL A 220 -11.96 -17.71 16.21
C VAL A 220 -10.70 -17.14 15.58
N HIS A 221 -9.81 -16.59 16.40
CA HIS A 221 -8.53 -16.05 15.96
C HIS A 221 -7.46 -17.14 16.11
N LEU A 222 -6.86 -17.53 14.99
CA LEU A 222 -5.83 -18.55 14.89
C LEU A 222 -4.53 -17.94 14.39
N ARG A 223 -3.40 -18.44 14.89
CA ARG A 223 -2.07 -18.15 14.33
C ARG A 223 -1.44 -19.43 13.82
N GLU A 224 -1.03 -19.43 12.55
CA GLU A 224 -0.28 -20.55 11.98
C GLU A 224 1.13 -20.57 12.58
N GLU A 225 1.52 -21.70 13.14
CA GLU A 225 2.81 -21.88 13.82
C GLU A 225 3.57 -23.08 13.24
N SER A 226 4.89 -23.07 13.42
CA SER A 226 5.71 -24.25 13.08
C SER A 226 5.41 -25.37 14.07
N PRO A 227 4.95 -26.55 13.63
CA PRO A 227 4.57 -27.61 14.54
C PRO A 227 5.81 -28.14 15.28
N PRO A 228 5.66 -28.61 16.54
CA PRO A 228 6.77 -29.15 17.32
C PRO A 228 7.31 -30.49 16.76
N HIS A 229 6.62 -31.07 15.78
CA HIS A 229 7.03 -32.28 15.06
C HIS A 229 6.55 -32.19 13.61
N GLN A 230 7.19 -32.94 12.72
CA GLN A 230 6.83 -32.96 11.32
C GLN A 230 5.46 -33.62 11.10
N LEU A 231 4.50 -32.87 10.57
CA LEU A 231 3.14 -33.36 10.29
C LEU A 231 3.00 -33.92 8.86
N LEU A 232 3.82 -33.42 7.93
CA LEU A 232 3.91 -33.84 6.53
C LEU A 232 5.37 -33.87 6.05
N GLU A 233 5.74 -34.94 5.35
CA GLU A 233 7.05 -35.08 4.68
C GLU A 233 7.06 -34.28 3.36
N PRO A 234 7.91 -33.27 3.12
CA PRO A 234 7.85 -32.49 1.87
C PRO A 234 8.14 -33.37 0.65
N PRO A 235 7.52 -33.10 -0.52
CA PRO A 235 7.68 -33.92 -1.71
C PRO A 235 9.04 -33.76 -2.41
N PHE A 236 10.00 -33.03 -1.88
CA PHE A 236 11.33 -32.84 -2.47
C PHE A 236 12.41 -32.80 -1.38
N ASP A 237 13.63 -33.15 -1.79
CA ASP A 237 14.80 -33.12 -0.93
C ASP A 237 15.28 -31.67 -0.73
N LEU A 238 15.03 -31.13 0.46
CA LEU A 238 15.45 -29.79 0.87
C LEU A 238 16.98 -29.63 0.90
N THR A 239 17.75 -30.72 0.90
CA THR A 239 19.23 -30.68 0.89
C THR A 239 19.85 -30.44 -0.49
N SER A 240 19.05 -30.55 -1.56
CA SER A 240 19.50 -30.29 -2.94
C SER A 240 19.39 -28.82 -3.37
N VAL A 241 18.88 -27.94 -2.50
CA VAL A 241 18.99 -26.48 -2.69
C VAL A 241 20.41 -26.08 -2.36
N ASN A 242 21.18 -25.80 -3.42
CA ASN A 242 22.57 -25.38 -3.35
C ASN A 242 22.68 -24.06 -2.57
N THR A 243 22.91 -24.15 -1.26
CA THR A 243 23.39 -23.04 -0.42
C THR A 243 24.83 -22.75 -0.82
N LYS A 244 25.01 -22.07 -1.95
CA LYS A 244 26.23 -21.31 -2.22
C LYS A 244 25.98 -19.86 -1.86
N THR A 245 26.17 -19.58 -0.58
CA THR A 245 26.62 -18.27 -0.09
C THR A 245 27.92 -17.92 -0.81
N VAL A 246 27.82 -17.25 -1.95
CA VAL A 246 28.90 -16.39 -2.44
C VAL A 246 28.57 -15.01 -1.93
N VAL A 247 29.16 -14.65 -0.79
CA VAL A 247 29.28 -13.26 -0.36
C VAL A 247 30.29 -12.62 -1.31
N PRO A 248 29.92 -11.65 -2.19
CA PRO A 248 30.93 -10.82 -2.81
C PRO A 248 31.47 -9.92 -1.69
N LYS A 249 32.77 -10.00 -1.42
CA LYS A 249 33.46 -8.96 -0.66
C LYS A 249 33.35 -7.66 -1.44
N SER A 250 32.41 -6.79 -1.06
CA SER A 250 32.49 -5.37 -1.41
C SER A 250 33.53 -4.73 -0.48
N GLN A 251 34.75 -4.57 -0.99
CA GLN A 251 35.62 -3.52 -0.49
C GLN A 251 35.15 -2.20 -1.11
N ALA A 252 34.29 -1.51 -0.39
CA ALA A 252 34.22 -0.06 -0.44
C ALA A 252 34.18 0.41 1.01
N ALA A 253 35.31 0.92 1.49
CA ALA A 253 35.38 1.57 2.79
C ALA A 253 34.44 2.78 2.76
N SER A 254 33.47 2.81 3.67
CA SER A 254 32.95 4.06 4.20
C SER A 254 32.84 3.91 5.71
N GLU A 255 33.44 4.85 6.42
CA GLU A 255 33.54 5.00 7.87
C GLU A 255 32.26 4.65 8.65
N PRO A 256 32.39 4.28 9.94
CA PRO A 256 31.22 3.98 10.77
C PRO A 256 30.36 5.24 10.90
N ARG A 257 29.18 5.25 10.26
CA ARG A 257 28.25 6.37 10.35
C ARG A 257 27.64 6.41 11.75
N ASP A 258 27.88 7.53 12.44
CA ASP A 258 27.35 7.81 13.77
C ASP A 258 25.82 7.69 13.81
N LYS A 259 25.33 7.22 14.96
CA LYS A 259 23.93 6.89 15.28
C LYS A 259 23.02 8.13 15.42
N THR A 260 23.04 9.06 14.47
CA THR A 260 22.33 10.35 14.60
C THR A 260 20.91 10.35 14.03
N TRP A 261 20.60 9.44 13.09
CA TRP A 261 19.25 9.22 12.56
C TRP A 261 18.86 7.75 12.80
N ILE A 262 17.82 7.49 13.58
CA ILE A 262 17.19 6.16 13.58
C ILE A 262 16.50 6.09 12.24
N ASP A 263 17.03 5.26 11.35
CA ASP A 263 16.39 4.94 10.09
C ASP A 263 14.98 4.46 10.43
N ILE A 264 13.98 5.29 10.14
CA ILE A 264 12.56 4.95 10.28
C ILE A 264 12.26 3.96 9.14
N GLN A 265 12.91 2.81 9.22
CA GLN A 265 12.70 1.67 8.36
C GLN A 265 11.51 0.91 8.89
N PHE A 266 10.71 0.44 7.95
CA PHE A 266 9.60 -0.47 8.19
C PHE A 266 10.06 -1.87 8.65
N HIS A 267 11.37 -2.12 8.79
CA HIS A 267 11.96 -3.43 9.06
C HIS A 267 12.84 -3.41 10.31
N ASP A 268 12.26 -3.83 11.43
CA ASP A 268 13.01 -4.68 12.36
C ASP A 268 12.86 -6.12 11.85
N LYS A 269 13.97 -6.87 11.75
CA LYS A 269 14.07 -8.16 11.03
C LYS A 269 13.19 -9.27 11.60
N GLU A 270 12.48 -9.01 12.69
CA GLU A 270 11.69 -10.00 13.42
C GLU A 270 10.20 -9.61 13.59
N LYS A 271 9.80 -8.34 13.36
CA LYS A 271 8.40 -7.87 13.51
C LYS A 271 8.10 -6.67 12.60
N THR A 272 7.02 -6.75 11.83
CA THR A 272 6.47 -5.58 11.12
C THR A 272 5.69 -4.72 12.12
N ILE A 273 6.35 -3.76 12.76
CA ILE A 273 5.68 -2.77 13.61
C ILE A 273 5.29 -1.59 12.74
N VAL A 274 3.99 -1.44 12.47
CA VAL A 274 3.47 -0.19 11.90
C VAL A 274 3.44 0.82 13.02
N LYS A 275 4.39 1.77 13.01
CA LYS A 275 4.36 2.88 13.95
C LYS A 275 3.58 4.06 13.37
N LYS A 276 2.75 4.69 14.20
CA LYS A 276 2.10 5.96 13.89
C LYS A 276 3.12 7.11 13.95
N PRO A 277 2.90 8.25 13.26
CA PRO A 277 3.81 9.39 13.29
C PRO A 277 4.26 9.83 14.69
N ASP A 278 3.33 9.89 15.65
CA ASP A 278 3.56 10.27 17.04
C ASP A 278 4.39 9.23 17.82
N GLU A 279 4.33 7.96 17.44
CA GLU A 279 5.14 6.90 18.06
C GLU A 279 6.63 7.03 17.70
N PHE A 280 6.97 7.72 16.61
CA PHE A 280 8.36 8.05 16.25
C PHE A 280 8.91 9.28 16.99
N GLU A 281 8.06 10.09 17.63
CA GLU A 281 8.48 11.37 18.24
C GLU A 281 9.62 11.17 19.25
N ASN A 282 9.51 10.12 20.09
CA ASN A 282 10.48 9.84 21.15
C ASN A 282 11.76 9.16 20.65
N GLU A 283 11.74 8.62 19.43
CA GLU A 283 12.85 7.91 18.80
C GLU A 283 13.69 8.84 17.92
N MET A 284 13.10 9.94 17.46
CA MET A 284 13.76 10.90 16.57
C MET A 284 14.59 11.93 17.36
N ASN A 285 15.90 11.86 17.18
CA ASN A 285 16.84 12.88 17.65
C ASN A 285 16.70 14.18 16.84
N GLU A 286 17.21 15.28 17.39
CA GLU A 286 17.32 16.56 16.67
C GLU A 286 18.60 16.56 15.81
N PRO A 287 18.59 17.13 14.59
CA PRO A 287 19.80 17.27 13.78
C PRO A 287 20.70 18.39 14.32
N ASP A 288 21.99 18.34 14.00
CA ASP A 288 22.92 19.41 14.30
C ASP A 288 22.51 20.72 13.59
N ALA A 289 22.81 21.87 14.21
CA ALA A 289 22.41 23.16 13.67
C ALA A 289 23.22 23.54 12.42
N LEU A 290 22.63 23.35 11.24
CA LEU A 290 23.16 23.82 9.94
C LEU A 290 22.20 24.74 9.16
N ILE A 291 20.95 24.88 9.61
CA ILE A 291 19.87 25.54 8.85
C ILE A 291 19.65 26.94 9.38
N ASN A 292 19.44 27.91 8.47
CA ASN A 292 19.01 29.25 8.83
C ASN A 292 17.61 29.22 9.48
N GLU A 293 17.43 29.92 10.60
CA GLU A 293 16.17 29.92 11.37
C GLU A 293 14.96 30.44 10.58
N GLU A 294 15.13 31.44 9.70
CA GLU A 294 14.04 31.94 8.86
C GLU A 294 13.61 30.88 7.84
N ILE A 295 14.57 30.24 7.18
CA ILE A 295 14.29 29.15 6.23
C ILE A 295 13.62 27.98 6.96
N LEU A 296 14.11 27.61 8.14
CA LEU A 296 13.50 26.56 8.94
C LEU A 296 12.07 26.90 9.34
N ASN A 297 11.81 28.14 9.78
CA ASN A 297 10.47 28.62 10.09
C ASN A 297 9.52 28.50 8.89
N ARG A 298 10.01 28.73 7.66
CA ARG A 298 9.21 28.56 6.44
C ARG A 298 9.03 27.08 6.05
N ILE A 299 10.05 26.23 6.21
CA ILE A 299 9.95 24.78 5.99
C ILE A 299 8.92 24.15 6.94
N GLN A 300 9.02 24.45 8.24
CA GLN A 300 8.04 24.02 9.25
C GLN A 300 6.66 24.59 8.97
N GLY A 301 6.59 25.87 8.56
CA GLY A 301 5.35 26.52 8.17
C GLY A 301 4.66 25.80 7.02
N SER A 302 5.40 25.40 5.98
CA SER A 302 4.84 24.70 4.83
C SER A 302 4.31 23.30 5.18
N MET A 303 5.08 22.51 5.94
CA MET A 303 4.66 21.17 6.35
C MET A 303 3.46 21.21 7.31
N ALA A 304 3.50 22.07 8.34
CA ALA A 304 2.39 22.23 9.26
C ALA A 304 1.18 22.89 8.61
N GLY A 305 1.39 23.83 7.70
CA GLY A 305 0.34 24.47 6.92
C GLY A 305 -0.42 23.47 6.05
N LEU A 306 0.30 22.54 5.39
CA LEU A 306 -0.29 21.39 4.69
C LEU A 306 -1.19 20.60 5.65
N GLY A 307 -0.65 20.14 6.78
CA GLY A 307 -1.39 19.33 7.76
C GLY A 307 -2.61 20.03 8.36
N LEU A 308 -2.52 21.34 8.60
CA LEU A 308 -3.64 22.15 9.07
C LEU A 308 -4.71 22.34 7.99
N GLY A 309 -4.31 22.56 6.74
CA GLY A 309 -5.22 22.70 5.62
C GLY A 309 -6.01 21.42 5.39
N ASP A 310 -5.30 20.30 5.30
CA ASP A 310 -5.85 18.94 5.21
C ASP A 310 -6.87 18.68 6.33
N ALA A 311 -6.44 18.79 7.60
CA ALA A 311 -7.32 18.51 8.75
C ALA A 311 -8.54 19.45 8.83
N LEU A 312 -8.43 20.70 8.37
CA LEU A 312 -9.54 21.64 8.30
C LEU A 312 -10.54 21.25 7.21
N GLY A 313 -10.05 20.86 6.03
CA GLY A 313 -10.87 20.48 4.90
C GLY A 313 -11.55 19.13 5.08
N ALA A 314 -10.91 18.17 5.75
CA ALA A 314 -11.44 16.82 5.98
C ALA A 314 -12.79 16.80 6.72
N TYR A 315 -13.05 17.82 7.56
CA TYR A 315 -14.31 17.96 8.28
C TYR A 315 -15.53 18.12 7.35
N VAL A 316 -15.36 18.75 6.18
CA VAL A 316 -16.46 19.05 5.24
C VAL A 316 -16.23 18.48 3.84
N GLU A 317 -15.33 17.51 3.72
CA GLU A 317 -15.05 16.84 2.46
C GLU A 317 -16.34 16.25 1.85
N PHE A 318 -16.48 16.44 0.54
CA PHE A 318 -17.64 16.11 -0.28
C PHE A 318 -18.93 16.89 0.02
N ARG A 319 -18.88 17.89 0.91
CA ARG A 319 -20.02 18.79 1.12
C ARG A 319 -20.11 19.79 -0.04
N PRO A 320 -21.27 19.91 -0.70
CA PRO A 320 -21.42 20.88 -1.78
C PRO A 320 -21.37 22.30 -1.22
N ARG A 321 -20.89 23.25 -2.04
CA ARG A 321 -20.84 24.68 -1.68
C ARG A 321 -22.14 25.19 -1.05
N GLN A 322 -23.30 24.78 -1.58
CA GLN A 322 -24.61 25.22 -1.07
C GLN A 322 -24.80 24.90 0.41
N TYR A 323 -24.31 23.75 0.87
CA TYR A 323 -24.37 23.38 2.29
C TYR A 323 -23.50 24.31 3.15
N LEU A 324 -22.32 24.68 2.65
CA LEU A 324 -21.35 25.52 3.36
C LEU A 324 -21.71 27.02 3.34
N VAL A 325 -22.64 27.45 2.49
CA VAL A 325 -23.24 28.78 2.60
C VAL A 325 -24.05 28.89 3.88
N ASP A 326 -24.84 27.86 4.19
CA ASP A 326 -25.70 27.82 5.39
C ASP A 326 -24.93 27.38 6.64
N HIS A 327 -23.88 26.55 6.47
CA HIS A 327 -23.07 25.98 7.56
C HIS A 327 -21.57 26.22 7.30
N PRO A 328 -21.12 27.49 7.34
CA PRO A 328 -19.74 27.81 7.02
C PRO A 328 -18.77 27.20 8.04
N VAL A 329 -17.66 26.68 7.54
CA VAL A 329 -16.52 26.31 8.38
C VAL A 329 -15.89 27.59 8.91
N THR A 330 -15.74 27.69 10.23
CA THR A 330 -15.17 28.87 10.91
C THR A 330 -13.95 28.53 11.75
N ASP A 331 -13.76 27.26 12.08
CA ASP A 331 -12.65 26.75 12.87
C ASP A 331 -12.38 25.27 12.54
N LEU A 332 -11.31 24.72 13.12
CA LEU A 332 -10.94 23.31 13.02
C LEU A 332 -11.91 22.50 13.89
N GLU A 333 -12.54 21.45 13.35
CA GLU A 333 -13.57 20.68 14.05
C GLU A 333 -13.34 19.16 13.95
N SER A 334 -14.07 18.38 14.77
CA SER A 334 -14.14 16.92 14.66
C SER A 334 -15.35 16.49 13.84
N GLY A 335 -15.30 15.30 13.25
CA GLY A 335 -16.40 14.68 12.52
C GLY A 335 -16.12 14.57 11.03
N GLY A 336 -17.03 15.07 10.22
CA GLY A 336 -17.00 14.91 8.77
C GLY A 336 -17.34 13.50 8.30
N THR A 337 -17.22 13.26 7.00
CA THR A 337 -17.57 11.98 6.36
C THR A 337 -16.72 10.83 6.89
N LEU A 338 -15.48 11.13 7.31
CA LEU A 338 -14.50 10.18 7.81
C LEU A 338 -14.50 10.03 9.34
N GLY A 339 -15.29 10.82 10.07
CA GLY A 339 -15.40 10.74 11.54
C GLY A 339 -14.09 11.06 12.28
N LEU A 340 -13.25 11.94 11.73
CA LEU A 340 -11.93 12.25 12.27
C LEU A 340 -12.03 13.10 13.54
N THR A 341 -11.07 12.92 14.44
CA THR A 341 -10.90 13.82 15.58
C THR A 341 -10.21 15.11 15.15
N LYS A 342 -10.49 16.21 15.85
CA LYS A 342 -9.95 17.54 15.56
C LYS A 342 -8.44 17.51 15.36
N GLY A 343 -7.98 17.88 14.17
CA GLY A 343 -6.56 17.96 13.80
C GLY A 343 -5.94 16.68 13.24
N GLN A 344 -6.70 15.58 13.12
CA GLN A 344 -6.30 14.45 12.28
C GLN A 344 -6.41 14.82 10.80
N PHE A 345 -5.41 14.41 10.03
CA PHE A 345 -5.25 14.67 8.60
C PHE A 345 -5.49 13.39 7.77
N THR A 346 -5.69 13.51 6.45
CA THR A 346 -6.04 12.43 5.52
C THR A 346 -4.81 11.86 4.77
N ASN A 347 -5.03 11.36 3.55
CA ASN A 347 -3.99 10.90 2.65
C ASN A 347 -2.99 11.99 2.28
N ASP A 348 -3.41 13.25 2.18
CA ASP A 348 -2.56 14.34 1.68
C ASP A 348 -1.32 14.52 2.55
N THR A 349 -1.54 14.69 3.86
CA THR A 349 -0.44 14.79 4.83
C THR A 349 0.28 13.47 5.01
N SER A 350 -0.43 12.33 5.02
CA SER A 350 0.21 11.01 5.17
C SER A 350 1.23 10.75 4.05
N MET A 351 0.88 11.08 2.81
CA MET A 351 1.77 10.95 1.66
C MET A 351 2.88 12.01 1.68
N ALA A 352 2.61 13.24 2.13
CA ALA A 352 3.65 14.26 2.31
C ALA A 352 4.70 13.81 3.35
N LEU A 353 4.28 13.20 4.46
CA LEU A 353 5.18 12.63 5.47
C LEU A 353 6.00 11.46 4.91
N CYS A 354 5.40 10.59 4.08
CA CYS A 354 6.12 9.54 3.37
C CYS A 354 7.21 10.10 2.46
N LEU A 355 6.89 11.14 1.68
CA LEU A 355 7.83 11.80 0.78
C LEU A 355 8.95 12.52 1.53
N ALA A 356 8.62 13.25 2.60
CA ALA A 356 9.62 13.89 3.45
C ALA A 356 10.58 12.88 4.07
N ASN A 357 10.06 11.75 4.57
CA ASN A 357 10.93 10.70 5.09
C ASN A 357 11.80 10.07 3.98
N SER A 358 11.25 9.84 2.78
CA SER A 358 12.06 9.33 1.64
C SER A 358 13.27 10.22 1.36
N LEU A 359 13.06 11.54 1.31
CA LEU A 359 14.11 12.52 1.03
C LEU A 359 15.20 12.52 2.11
N VAL A 360 14.80 12.48 3.38
CA VAL A 360 15.72 12.42 4.52
C VAL A 360 16.50 11.11 4.52
N ALA A 361 15.81 9.98 4.43
CA ALA A 361 16.39 8.64 4.48
C ALA A 361 17.36 8.35 3.32
N CYS A 362 16.97 8.76 2.11
CA CYS A 362 17.79 8.58 0.91
C CYS A 362 18.86 9.65 0.76
N HIS A 363 18.89 10.66 1.64
CA HIS A 363 19.77 11.81 1.55
C HIS A 363 19.68 12.53 0.19
N GLY A 364 18.49 12.54 -0.42
CA GLY A 364 18.25 12.97 -1.81
C GLY A 364 16.94 12.42 -2.39
N PHE A 365 16.70 12.67 -3.68
CA PHE A 365 15.45 12.27 -4.34
C PHE A 365 15.56 10.86 -4.93
N ASN A 366 14.73 9.95 -4.41
CA ASN A 366 14.61 8.57 -4.90
C ASN A 366 13.12 8.25 -5.18
N PRO A 367 12.66 8.33 -6.44
CA PRO A 367 11.26 8.07 -6.80
C PRO A 367 10.81 6.63 -6.47
N TYR A 368 11.74 5.67 -6.47
CA TYR A 368 11.43 4.29 -6.11
C TYR A 368 11.11 4.17 -4.62
N ASP A 369 11.97 4.69 -3.74
CA ASP A 369 11.75 4.68 -2.29
C ASP A 369 10.50 5.51 -1.91
N GLN A 370 10.23 6.60 -2.63
CA GLN A 370 8.98 7.35 -2.52
C GLN A 370 7.75 6.44 -2.75
N LEU A 371 7.74 5.65 -3.84
CA LEU A 371 6.66 4.68 -4.12
C LEU A 371 6.59 3.56 -3.08
N VAL A 372 7.74 3.09 -2.58
CA VAL A 372 7.80 2.11 -1.49
C VAL A 372 7.12 2.64 -0.23
N ARG A 373 7.41 3.87 0.20
CA ARG A 373 6.79 4.46 1.40
C ARG A 373 5.31 4.74 1.19
N TYR A 374 4.90 5.15 -0.01
CA TYR A 374 3.47 5.24 -0.34
C TYR A 374 2.78 3.87 -0.30
N LYS A 375 3.46 2.81 -0.76
CA LYS A 375 2.97 1.43 -0.63
C LYS A 375 2.87 1.02 0.84
N TRP A 376 3.82 1.42 1.70
CA TRP A 376 3.73 1.14 3.14
C TRP A 376 2.53 1.84 3.78
N TRP A 377 2.29 3.10 3.44
CA TRP A 377 1.07 3.80 3.87
C TRP A 377 -0.17 3.04 3.37
N TYR A 378 -0.23 2.75 2.07
CA TYR A 378 -1.36 2.06 1.45
C TYR A 378 -1.68 0.69 2.07
N ARG A 379 -0.64 -0.11 2.37
CA ARG A 379 -0.80 -1.48 2.85
C ARG A 379 -0.95 -1.57 4.36
N PHE A 380 -0.33 -0.65 5.09
CA PHE A 380 -0.11 -0.83 6.52
C PHE A 380 -0.49 0.39 7.36
N GLY A 381 -0.88 1.52 6.76
CA GLY A 381 -1.19 2.75 7.52
C GLY A 381 0.04 3.48 8.03
N TYR A 382 1.22 3.20 7.49
CA TYR A 382 2.45 3.94 7.79
C TYR A 382 2.27 5.45 7.55
N MET A 383 2.69 6.27 8.51
CA MET A 383 2.49 7.73 8.53
C MET A 383 1.03 8.23 8.55
N SER A 384 0.06 7.36 8.86
CA SER A 384 -1.35 7.73 9.00
C SER A 384 -1.67 8.37 10.35
N SER A 385 -2.60 9.34 10.36
CA SER A 385 -3.16 9.92 11.58
C SER A 385 -4.09 8.97 12.36
N THR A 386 -4.56 7.89 11.74
CA THR A 386 -5.45 6.90 12.36
C THR A 386 -4.79 5.54 12.58
N GLY A 387 -3.59 5.34 12.03
CA GLY A 387 -2.88 4.05 11.98
C GLY A 387 -3.36 3.11 10.88
N ASN A 388 -4.29 3.52 10.02
CA ASN A 388 -4.73 2.76 8.84
C ASN A 388 -4.63 3.62 7.58
N CYS A 389 -4.55 2.98 6.41
CA CYS A 389 -4.80 3.68 5.15
C CYS A 389 -6.31 3.95 5.03
N PHE A 390 -6.67 5.21 4.83
CA PHE A 390 -8.03 5.64 4.51
C PHE A 390 -7.93 6.79 3.49
N ASP A 391 -9.05 7.07 2.83
CA ASP A 391 -9.18 8.20 1.91
C ASP A 391 -8.18 8.22 0.73
N ILE A 392 -7.74 7.03 0.29
CA ILE A 392 -6.84 6.94 -0.85
C ILE A 392 -7.59 7.24 -2.16
N GLY A 393 -7.20 8.32 -2.83
CA GLY A 393 -7.69 8.66 -4.16
C GLY A 393 -7.49 7.55 -5.20
N ALA A 394 -8.44 7.39 -6.11
CA ALA A 394 -8.48 6.29 -7.08
C ALA A 394 -7.21 6.21 -7.96
N GLY A 395 -6.72 7.35 -8.47
CA GLY A 395 -5.50 7.42 -9.29
C GLY A 395 -4.24 6.95 -8.53
N THR A 396 -4.09 7.39 -7.28
CA THR A 396 -3.01 6.94 -6.39
C THR A 396 -3.13 5.44 -6.11
N CYS A 397 -4.32 4.95 -5.77
CA CYS A 397 -4.56 3.53 -5.49
C CYS A 397 -4.22 2.64 -6.69
N GLN A 398 -4.63 3.04 -7.89
CA GLN A 398 -4.27 2.35 -9.14
C GLN A 398 -2.76 2.33 -9.35
N SER A 399 -2.11 3.49 -9.19
CA SER A 399 -0.66 3.64 -9.37
C SER A 399 0.14 2.74 -8.42
N LEU A 400 -0.22 2.69 -7.14
CA LEU A 400 0.48 1.84 -6.16
C LEU A 400 0.26 0.35 -6.43
N ARG A 401 -0.92 -0.04 -6.92
CA ARG A 401 -1.17 -1.42 -7.36
C ARG A 401 -0.34 -1.76 -8.58
N GLU A 402 -0.17 -0.83 -9.52
CA GLU A 402 0.65 -1.03 -10.70
C GLU A 402 2.14 -1.12 -10.33
N PHE A 403 2.63 -0.23 -9.46
CA PHE A 403 3.97 -0.29 -8.88
C PHE A 403 4.24 -1.66 -8.26
N GLU A 404 3.35 -2.17 -7.41
CA GLU A 404 3.54 -3.47 -6.76
C GLU A 404 3.54 -4.63 -7.78
N ARG A 405 2.72 -4.55 -8.84
CA ARG A 405 2.77 -5.53 -9.95
C ARG A 405 4.10 -5.45 -10.70
N ARG A 406 4.63 -4.24 -10.93
CA ARG A 406 5.96 -4.04 -11.55
C ARG A 406 7.07 -4.55 -10.64
N GLN A 407 7.06 -4.25 -9.33
CA GLN A 407 7.99 -4.84 -8.36
C GLN A 407 7.97 -6.38 -8.42
N LYS A 408 6.80 -7.02 -8.49
CA LYS A 408 6.70 -8.50 -8.61
C LYS A 408 7.30 -9.03 -9.91
N ARG A 409 7.03 -8.36 -11.03
CA ARG A 409 7.59 -8.72 -12.35
C ARG A 409 9.10 -8.58 -12.35
N TYR A 410 9.59 -7.45 -11.87
CA TYR A 410 10.99 -7.10 -11.79
C TYR A 410 11.76 -8.03 -10.85
N ALA A 411 11.18 -8.36 -9.68
CA ALA A 411 11.72 -9.36 -8.76
C ALA A 411 11.94 -10.72 -9.45
N LYS A 412 10.96 -11.15 -10.25
CA LYS A 412 11.04 -12.40 -11.03
C LYS A 412 12.10 -12.34 -12.12
N GLU A 413 12.17 -11.23 -12.86
CA GLU A 413 13.10 -11.03 -13.97
C GLU A 413 14.57 -11.03 -13.52
N PHE A 414 14.87 -10.35 -12.42
CA PHE A 414 16.22 -10.19 -11.89
C PHE A 414 16.56 -11.15 -10.75
N ASN A 415 15.69 -12.13 -10.48
CA ASN A 415 15.87 -13.14 -9.42
C ASN A 415 16.12 -12.52 -8.03
N ILE A 416 15.35 -11.48 -7.70
CA ILE A 416 15.35 -10.79 -6.41
C ILE A 416 14.15 -11.32 -5.61
N LEU A 417 14.32 -11.56 -4.30
CA LEU A 417 13.17 -11.90 -3.45
C LEU A 417 12.21 -10.71 -3.42
N PHE A 418 10.91 -10.95 -3.62
CA PHE A 418 9.93 -9.86 -3.62
C PHE A 418 9.91 -9.08 -2.29
N ALA A 419 10.21 -9.75 -1.17
CA ALA A 419 10.34 -9.11 0.14
C ALA A 419 11.50 -8.09 0.20
N ASP A 420 12.54 -8.29 -0.61
CA ASP A 420 13.71 -7.42 -0.65
C ASP A 420 13.52 -6.23 -1.60
N MET A 421 12.47 -6.24 -2.45
CA MET A 421 12.24 -5.15 -3.42
C MET A 421 12.07 -3.80 -2.74
N ASP A 422 11.46 -3.73 -1.56
CA ASP A 422 11.31 -2.46 -0.83
C ASP A 422 12.63 -1.88 -0.34
N ASN A 423 13.66 -2.72 -0.20
CA ASN A 423 15.00 -2.34 0.21
C ASN A 423 16.00 -2.37 -0.96
N LEU A 424 15.52 -2.36 -2.20
CA LEU A 424 16.38 -2.39 -3.38
C LEU A 424 17.28 -1.16 -3.42
N SER A 425 18.58 -1.36 -3.22
CA SER A 425 19.60 -0.29 -3.20
C SER A 425 20.60 -0.37 -4.35
N ASP A 426 20.50 -1.39 -5.20
CA ASP A 426 21.36 -1.56 -6.37
C ASP A 426 21.02 -0.49 -7.42
N ARG A 427 21.99 0.36 -7.74
CA ARG A 427 21.78 1.51 -8.65
C ARG A 427 21.45 1.08 -10.07
N THR A 428 22.09 0.04 -10.58
CA THR A 428 21.86 -0.43 -11.95
C THR A 428 20.45 -1.00 -12.09
N LEU A 429 19.97 -1.71 -11.08
CA LEU A 429 18.61 -2.21 -11.05
C LEU A 429 17.58 -1.07 -10.89
N LEU A 430 17.85 -0.10 -10.02
CA LEU A 430 16.97 1.06 -9.87
C LEU A 430 16.89 1.91 -11.15
N GLU A 431 17.98 2.05 -11.90
CA GLU A 431 18.04 2.83 -13.15
C GLU A 431 17.16 2.25 -14.27
N ILE A 432 17.01 0.92 -14.31
CA ILE A 432 16.18 0.25 -15.33
C ILE A 432 14.78 -0.10 -14.82
N PHE A 433 14.46 0.17 -13.56
CA PHE A 433 13.11 0.00 -13.03
C PHE A 433 12.21 1.13 -13.51
N ASP A 434 11.12 0.79 -14.20
CA ASP A 434 10.12 1.77 -14.61
C ASP A 434 9.27 2.26 -13.43
N ILE A 435 9.60 3.46 -12.95
CA ILE A 435 8.94 4.15 -11.83
C ILE A 435 7.59 4.78 -12.21
N TYR A 436 7.26 4.90 -13.49
CA TYR A 436 6.05 5.61 -13.91
C TYR A 436 4.84 4.70 -13.76
N CYS A 437 3.90 5.05 -12.86
CA CYS A 437 2.80 4.18 -12.48
C CYS A 437 1.40 4.59 -12.86
N SER A 438 1.26 5.66 -13.62
CA SER A 438 -0.05 6.14 -14.03
C SER A 438 -0.10 6.25 -15.53
N GLU A 439 -1.25 5.89 -16.08
CA GLU A 439 -1.59 6.18 -17.47
C GLU A 439 -1.75 7.68 -17.69
N ASP A 440 -1.62 8.10 -18.95
CA ASP A 440 -1.93 9.45 -19.39
C ASP A 440 -3.42 9.79 -19.14
N GLY A 441 -3.73 11.07 -18.90
CA GLY A 441 -5.10 11.53 -18.69
C GLY A 441 -5.59 11.49 -17.23
N VAL A 442 -4.82 10.90 -16.31
CA VAL A 442 -5.11 10.91 -14.87
C VAL A 442 -4.69 12.27 -14.27
N ALA A 443 -5.61 13.24 -14.30
CA ALA A 443 -5.37 14.62 -13.87
C ALA A 443 -5.98 14.97 -12.50
N GLY A 444 -5.95 14.03 -11.55
CA GLY A 444 -6.32 14.28 -10.15
C GLY A 444 -5.26 15.10 -9.41
N ASN A 445 -5.66 15.77 -8.33
CA ASN A 445 -4.79 16.66 -7.55
C ASN A 445 -3.85 15.95 -6.54
N GLY A 446 -3.95 14.63 -6.34
CA GLY A 446 -3.19 13.91 -5.31
C GLY A 446 -1.65 13.95 -5.47
N ALA A 447 -1.14 14.38 -6.64
CA ALA A 447 0.28 14.71 -6.81
C ALA A 447 0.67 16.04 -6.12
N LEU A 448 -0.23 17.01 -6.18
CA LEU A 448 -0.03 18.39 -5.73
C LEU A 448 -0.25 18.56 -4.22
N THR A 449 -1.21 17.83 -3.65
CA THR A 449 -1.57 17.91 -2.22
C THR A 449 -0.44 17.47 -1.28
N ARG A 450 0.51 16.65 -1.79
CA ARG A 450 1.65 16.11 -1.03
C ARG A 450 3.01 16.74 -1.39
N LEU A 451 3.03 17.78 -2.23
CA LEU A 451 4.23 18.18 -2.97
C LEU A 451 5.37 18.75 -2.09
N ALA A 452 5.02 19.53 -1.06
CA ALA A 452 5.92 20.42 -0.32
C ALA A 452 7.31 19.85 0.01
N PRO A 453 7.49 18.60 0.47
CA PRO A 453 8.81 18.16 0.89
C PRO A 453 9.91 18.28 -0.18
N VAL A 454 9.59 18.10 -1.46
CA VAL A 454 10.56 18.21 -2.57
C VAL A 454 11.12 19.63 -2.73
N PRO A 455 10.29 20.67 -3.00
CA PRO A 455 10.80 22.03 -3.11
C PRO A 455 11.42 22.55 -1.80
N LEU A 456 10.98 22.05 -0.64
CA LEU A 456 11.60 22.39 0.64
C LEU A 456 13.03 21.82 0.78
N PHE A 457 13.26 20.57 0.36
CA PHE A 457 14.59 19.94 0.42
C PHE A 457 15.58 20.54 -0.59
N PHE A 458 15.13 20.80 -1.82
CA PHE A 458 16.00 21.25 -2.92
C PHE A 458 16.00 22.76 -3.14
N HIS A 459 15.48 23.55 -2.20
CA HIS A 459 15.20 24.98 -2.39
C HIS A 459 16.41 25.82 -2.86
N ARG A 460 17.64 25.41 -2.55
CA ARG A 460 18.87 26.11 -2.99
C ARG A 460 19.24 25.87 -4.46
N PHE A 461 18.55 24.96 -5.14
CA PHE A 461 18.73 24.66 -6.56
C PHE A 461 17.36 24.67 -7.26
N PRO A 462 16.80 25.86 -7.57
CA PRO A 462 15.43 25.99 -8.06
C PRO A 462 15.11 25.11 -9.28
N ALA A 463 16.02 25.00 -10.25
CA ALA A 463 15.81 24.15 -11.42
C ALA A 463 15.71 22.65 -11.09
N ILE A 464 16.39 22.19 -10.03
CA ILE A 464 16.32 20.81 -9.54
C ILE A 464 15.03 20.61 -8.76
N ALA A 465 14.72 21.54 -7.85
CA ALA A 465 13.48 21.53 -7.08
C ALA A 465 12.24 21.48 -7.97
N VAL A 466 12.20 22.32 -9.02
CA VAL A 466 11.09 22.37 -9.99
C VAL A 466 10.97 21.06 -10.75
N GLU A 467 12.07 20.53 -11.30
CA GLU A 467 12.03 19.25 -12.03
C GLU A 467 11.56 18.10 -11.15
N TYR A 468 12.17 17.92 -9.97
CA TYR A 468 11.81 16.83 -9.06
C TYR A 468 10.40 16.99 -8.52
N SER A 469 9.88 18.21 -8.42
CA SER A 469 8.47 18.45 -8.11
C SER A 469 7.57 17.82 -9.19
N GLY A 470 7.89 18.02 -10.46
CA GLY A 470 7.22 17.37 -11.59
C GLY A 470 7.31 15.85 -11.54
N VAL A 471 8.51 15.30 -11.41
CA VAL A 471 8.75 13.84 -11.40
C VAL A 471 8.04 13.15 -10.23
N SER A 472 8.08 13.75 -9.03
CA SER A 472 7.39 13.28 -7.81
C SER A 472 5.87 13.18 -7.99
N GLY A 473 5.28 14.09 -8.78
CA GLY A 473 3.88 14.02 -9.17
C GLY A 473 3.61 12.94 -10.21
N GLN A 474 4.45 12.88 -11.24
CA GLN A 474 4.27 12.03 -12.42
C GLN A 474 4.24 10.54 -12.10
N ILE A 475 5.01 10.09 -11.10
CA ILE A 475 5.07 8.67 -10.71
C ILE A 475 3.72 8.09 -10.27
N THR A 476 2.74 8.91 -9.88
CA THR A 476 1.37 8.43 -9.59
C THR A 476 0.26 9.17 -10.36
N HIS A 477 0.59 10.17 -11.16
CA HIS A 477 -0.35 10.95 -11.98
C HIS A 477 0.33 11.33 -13.30
N GLY A 478 0.12 10.52 -14.34
CA GLY A 478 0.87 10.57 -15.60
C GLY A 478 0.50 11.76 -16.50
N ASP A 479 -0.64 12.42 -16.26
CA ASP A 479 -1.07 13.55 -17.09
C ASP A 479 -0.09 14.73 -17.01
N ARG A 480 0.23 15.31 -18.17
CA ARG A 480 1.09 16.48 -18.30
C ARG A 480 0.66 17.67 -17.43
N LYS A 481 -0.64 17.86 -17.19
CA LYS A 481 -1.17 18.88 -16.28
C LYS A 481 -0.70 18.65 -14.85
N ALA A 482 -0.61 17.41 -14.40
CA ALA A 482 -0.13 17.10 -13.06
C ALA A 482 1.37 17.37 -12.92
N TYR A 483 2.15 16.95 -13.92
CA TYR A 483 3.58 17.26 -14.01
C TYR A 483 3.85 18.78 -13.95
N ASP A 484 3.20 19.56 -14.82
CA ASP A 484 3.42 21.00 -14.91
C ASP A 484 2.83 21.79 -13.73
N ALA A 485 1.70 21.33 -13.16
CA ALA A 485 1.16 21.91 -11.93
C ALA A 485 2.15 21.77 -10.78
N CYS A 486 2.75 20.58 -10.60
CA CYS A 486 3.74 20.36 -9.56
C CYS A 486 5.02 21.18 -9.80
N ARG A 487 5.47 21.31 -11.05
CA ARG A 487 6.61 22.18 -11.41
C ARG A 487 6.36 23.63 -11.03
N TYR A 488 5.23 24.18 -11.47
CA TYR A 488 4.87 25.57 -11.21
C TYR A 488 4.70 25.82 -9.71
N TYR A 489 3.97 24.94 -9.02
CA TYR A 489 3.73 25.07 -7.59
C TYR A 489 5.01 24.90 -6.75
N GLY A 490 5.89 23.99 -7.14
CA GLY A 490 7.21 23.83 -6.54
C GLY A 490 8.06 25.09 -6.67
N ALA A 491 8.03 25.77 -7.83
CA ALA A 491 8.71 27.05 -8.03
C ALA A 491 8.19 28.15 -7.07
N LEU A 492 6.87 28.22 -6.85
CA LEU A 492 6.27 29.17 -5.91
C LEU A 492 6.71 28.90 -4.47
N ILE A 493 6.77 27.64 -4.05
CA ILE A 493 7.27 27.27 -2.71
C ILE A 493 8.76 27.65 -2.55
N VAL A 494 9.59 27.37 -3.57
CA VAL A 494 11.00 27.77 -3.55
C VAL A 494 11.16 29.29 -3.44
N ALA A 495 10.42 30.06 -4.23
CA ALA A 495 10.45 31.52 -4.15
C ALA A 495 9.97 32.04 -2.79
N ALA A 496 8.94 31.43 -2.20
CA ALA A 496 8.45 31.76 -0.87
C ALA A 496 9.50 31.48 0.22
N LEU A 497 10.26 30.38 0.11
CA LEU A 497 11.40 30.08 0.99
C LEU A 497 12.51 31.13 0.90
N HIS A 498 12.69 31.74 -0.27
CA HIS A 498 13.68 32.78 -0.52
C HIS A 498 13.15 34.19 -0.22
N GLY A 499 11.96 34.30 0.41
CA GLY A 499 11.44 35.57 0.91
C GLY A 499 10.79 36.46 -0.14
N TYR A 500 10.38 35.92 -1.29
CA TYR A 500 9.64 36.69 -2.30
C TYR A 500 8.35 37.25 -1.71
N THR A 501 7.99 38.48 -2.10
CA THR A 501 6.71 39.08 -1.70
C THR A 501 5.54 38.39 -2.40
N LYS A 502 4.33 38.59 -1.88
CA LYS A 502 3.13 38.00 -2.49
C LYS A 502 2.91 38.53 -3.91
N GLU A 503 3.22 39.80 -4.15
CA GLU A 503 3.14 40.43 -5.47
C GLU A 503 4.11 39.78 -6.46
N GLN A 504 5.32 39.42 -6.01
CA GLN A 504 6.31 38.73 -6.84
C GLN A 504 5.89 37.28 -7.13
N LEU A 505 5.39 36.56 -6.12
CA LEU A 505 4.91 35.19 -6.27
C LEU A 505 3.72 35.09 -7.22
N LEU A 506 2.82 36.07 -7.18
CA LEU A 506 1.60 36.10 -7.97
C LEU A 506 1.71 37.00 -9.21
N ASP A 507 2.92 37.35 -9.63
CA ASP A 507 3.14 38.07 -10.89
C ASP A 507 2.75 37.18 -12.09
N HIS A 508 1.96 37.72 -13.02
CA HIS A 508 1.61 37.04 -14.27
C HIS A 508 2.83 36.66 -15.13
N GLU A 509 3.97 37.33 -14.91
CA GLU A 509 5.25 37.03 -15.56
C GLU A 509 6.17 36.16 -14.68
N PHE A 510 5.71 35.62 -13.54
CA PHE A 510 6.56 34.82 -12.65
C PHE A 510 7.23 33.67 -13.42
N TYR A 511 6.47 32.93 -14.23
CA TYR A 511 7.00 31.83 -15.03
C TYR A 511 8.05 32.31 -16.04
N SER A 512 7.77 33.37 -16.81
CA SER A 512 8.69 33.85 -17.85
C SER A 512 9.97 34.45 -17.26
N LYS A 513 9.88 35.12 -16.10
CA LYS A 513 11.03 35.68 -15.36
C LYS A 513 11.95 34.62 -14.76
N HIS A 514 11.46 33.39 -14.60
CA HIS A 514 12.21 32.27 -14.04
C HIS A 514 12.24 31.06 -14.99
N ALA A 515 12.14 31.29 -16.31
CA ALA A 515 12.04 30.23 -17.31
C ALA A 515 13.19 29.22 -17.22
N GLU A 516 14.36 29.64 -16.76
CA GLU A 516 15.53 28.79 -16.52
C GLU A 516 15.30 27.78 -15.37
N TRP A 517 14.48 28.09 -14.36
CA TRP A 517 14.07 27.12 -13.34
C TRP A 517 13.22 26.00 -13.95
N PHE A 518 12.50 26.33 -15.02
CA PHE A 518 11.70 25.39 -15.80
C PHE A 518 12.48 24.77 -16.97
N ARG A 519 13.81 24.95 -17.03
CA ARG A 519 14.65 24.49 -18.15
C ARG A 519 14.15 24.96 -19.52
N ASN A 520 13.45 26.10 -19.56
CA ASN A 520 12.78 26.65 -20.73
C ASN A 520 11.72 25.72 -21.36
N ILE A 521 11.21 24.73 -20.61
CA ILE A 521 10.16 23.83 -21.07
C ILE A 521 8.79 24.45 -20.73
N PRO A 522 7.93 24.73 -21.74
CA PRO A 522 6.63 25.37 -21.54
C PRO A 522 5.71 24.56 -20.62
N LEU A 523 4.89 25.28 -19.86
CA LEU A 523 3.79 24.71 -19.09
C LEU A 523 2.64 24.32 -20.02
N HIS A 524 1.91 23.29 -19.64
CA HIS A 524 0.63 22.95 -20.25
C HIS A 524 -0.32 24.17 -20.23
N PRO A 525 -1.10 24.45 -21.30
CA PRO A 525 -1.91 25.67 -21.41
C PRO A 525 -2.84 25.95 -20.22
N GLY A 526 -3.45 24.91 -19.66
CA GLY A 526 -4.28 25.04 -18.45
C GLY A 526 -3.52 25.51 -17.20
N ILE A 527 -2.25 25.14 -17.06
CA ILE A 527 -1.39 25.59 -15.95
C ILE A 527 -0.79 26.96 -16.26
N GLN A 528 -0.46 27.21 -17.54
CA GLN A 528 -0.03 28.53 -18.01
C GLN A 528 -1.09 29.61 -17.72
N SER A 529 -2.36 29.32 -17.98
CA SER A 529 -3.47 30.24 -17.68
C SER A 529 -3.57 30.58 -16.19
N ILE A 530 -3.28 29.61 -15.31
CA ILE A 530 -3.19 29.83 -13.87
C ILE A 530 -1.99 30.71 -13.55
N ALA A 531 -0.82 30.42 -14.11
CA ALA A 531 0.40 31.20 -13.90
C ALA A 531 0.23 32.67 -14.32
N GLU A 532 -0.59 32.93 -15.33
CA GLU A 532 -0.95 34.26 -15.81
C GLU A 532 -2.05 34.95 -14.97
N GLY A 533 -2.60 34.25 -13.97
CA GLY A 533 -3.48 34.83 -12.96
C GLY A 533 -4.98 34.57 -13.15
N SER A 534 -5.39 33.47 -13.79
CA SER A 534 -6.82 33.12 -13.93
C SER A 534 -7.58 33.06 -12.60
N TYR A 535 -6.87 32.79 -11.49
CA TYR A 535 -7.42 32.74 -10.14
C TYR A 535 -7.75 34.13 -9.54
N LYS A 536 -7.35 35.25 -10.15
CA LYS A 536 -7.57 36.61 -9.63
C LYS A 536 -8.97 37.14 -9.98
N ILE A 537 -9.98 36.41 -9.55
CA ILE A 537 -11.40 36.68 -9.79
C ILE A 537 -12.19 36.62 -8.48
N ASP A 538 -13.46 37.04 -8.51
CA ASP A 538 -14.34 37.14 -7.34
C ASP A 538 -14.89 35.78 -6.87
N GLY A 539 -13.98 34.86 -6.56
CA GLY A 539 -14.25 33.58 -5.91
C GLY A 539 -15.24 32.68 -6.64
N TYR A 540 -16.11 32.02 -5.86
CA TYR A 540 -16.99 30.98 -6.37
C TYR A 540 -17.94 31.47 -7.46
N ASN A 541 -18.55 32.65 -7.30
CA ASN A 541 -19.52 33.17 -8.27
C ASN A 541 -18.86 33.52 -9.61
N ALA A 542 -17.59 33.92 -9.59
CA ALA A 542 -16.83 34.25 -10.80
C ALA A 542 -16.25 33.01 -11.52
N GLY A 543 -16.17 31.85 -10.88
CA GLY A 543 -15.73 30.61 -11.54
C GLY A 543 -14.81 29.71 -10.73
N ILE A 544 -14.31 30.13 -9.56
CA ILE A 544 -13.41 29.31 -8.74
C ILE A 544 -14.15 28.07 -8.21
N ARG A 545 -13.53 26.89 -8.32
CA ARG A 545 -14.11 25.61 -7.89
C ARG A 545 -13.10 24.81 -7.08
N GLY A 546 -13.48 24.37 -5.88
CA GLY A 546 -12.65 23.53 -5.03
C GLY A 546 -12.72 22.04 -5.40
N LYS A 547 -12.42 21.67 -6.64
CA LYS A 547 -12.58 20.28 -7.14
C LYS A 547 -11.25 19.55 -7.24
N SER A 548 -11.30 18.22 -7.23
CA SER A 548 -10.14 17.32 -7.33
C SER A 548 -9.41 17.29 -8.67
N TYR A 549 -9.96 17.93 -9.71
CA TYR A 549 -9.23 18.12 -10.96
C TYR A 549 -8.09 19.11 -10.74
N ILE A 550 -6.86 18.71 -11.06
CA ILE A 550 -5.64 19.41 -10.63
C ILE A 550 -5.58 20.90 -11.02
N VAL A 551 -6.15 21.27 -12.17
CA VAL A 551 -6.24 22.67 -12.61
C VAL A 551 -7.16 23.47 -11.68
N ASN A 552 -8.35 22.94 -11.36
CA ASN A 552 -9.27 23.59 -10.43
C ASN A 552 -8.69 23.68 -9.02
N ALA A 553 -8.04 22.61 -8.56
CA ALA A 553 -7.45 22.57 -7.22
C ALA A 553 -6.34 23.62 -7.04
N LEU A 554 -5.43 23.70 -8.02
CA LEU A 554 -4.35 24.70 -8.02
C LEU A 554 -4.91 26.13 -8.12
N GLU A 555 -5.89 26.36 -9.02
CA GLU A 555 -6.53 27.66 -9.18
C GLU A 555 -7.24 28.12 -7.90
N ALA A 556 -7.97 27.23 -7.23
CA ALA A 556 -8.65 27.51 -5.97
C ALA A 556 -7.67 27.83 -4.83
N ALA A 557 -6.57 27.09 -4.72
CA ALA A 557 -5.55 27.34 -3.70
C ALA A 557 -4.85 28.70 -3.91
N LEU A 558 -4.52 29.05 -5.16
CA LEU A 558 -3.90 30.34 -5.48
C LEU A 558 -4.89 31.51 -5.35
N TRP A 559 -6.16 31.31 -5.67
CA TRP A 559 -7.22 32.29 -5.38
C TRP A 559 -7.29 32.58 -3.89
N ALA A 560 -7.29 31.54 -3.05
CA ALA A 560 -7.32 31.70 -1.61
C ALA A 560 -6.06 32.41 -1.09
N PHE A 561 -4.88 32.07 -1.60
CA PHE A 561 -3.63 32.75 -1.24
C PHE A 561 -3.58 34.21 -1.70
N TRP A 562 -4.18 34.52 -2.85
CA TRP A 562 -4.33 35.88 -3.33
C TRP A 562 -5.30 36.71 -2.47
N SER A 563 -6.40 36.10 -2.00
CA SER A 563 -7.50 36.78 -1.30
C SER A 563 -7.47 36.67 0.24
N ASP A 564 -6.47 36.03 0.82
CA ASP A 564 -6.40 35.74 2.26
C ASP A 564 -6.19 36.94 3.21
N GLU A 565 -6.09 38.16 2.66
CA GLU A 565 -5.89 39.40 3.42
C GLU A 565 -4.69 39.36 4.39
N GLY A 566 -3.62 38.65 4.01
CA GLY A 566 -2.39 38.55 4.83
C GLY A 566 -2.51 37.60 6.02
N SER A 567 -3.51 36.70 6.03
CA SER A 567 -3.78 35.77 7.13
C SER A 567 -3.95 34.34 6.64
N PHE A 568 -3.09 33.44 7.12
CA PHE A 568 -3.21 32.00 6.88
C PHE A 568 -4.62 31.47 7.17
N LYS A 569 -5.20 31.86 8.32
CA LYS A 569 -6.53 31.41 8.74
C LYS A 569 -7.61 31.84 7.74
N LYS A 570 -7.55 33.08 7.27
CA LYS A 570 -8.58 33.61 6.34
C LYS A 570 -8.55 32.87 5.01
N GLY A 571 -7.37 32.66 4.43
CA GLY A 571 -7.25 31.91 3.17
C GLY A 571 -7.64 30.44 3.32
N ALA A 572 -7.22 29.78 4.41
CA ALA A 572 -7.60 28.39 4.70
C ALA A 572 -9.13 28.23 4.82
N LEU A 573 -9.79 29.14 5.53
CA LEU A 573 -11.25 29.14 5.61
C LEU A 573 -11.90 29.49 4.26
N ALA A 574 -11.31 30.40 3.48
CA ALA A 574 -11.84 30.77 2.17
C ALA A 574 -11.86 29.58 1.21
N VAL A 575 -10.76 28.83 1.11
CA VAL A 575 -10.67 27.67 0.22
C VAL A 575 -11.54 26.50 0.68
N VAL A 576 -11.55 26.17 1.99
CA VAL A 576 -12.39 25.08 2.52
C VAL A 576 -13.87 25.37 2.29
N ASN A 577 -14.29 26.61 2.44
CA ASN A 577 -15.70 26.96 2.21
C ASN A 577 -16.11 26.89 0.74
N LEU A 578 -15.20 26.71 -0.24
CA LEU A 578 -15.59 26.43 -1.63
C LEU A 578 -16.36 25.10 -1.77
N GLY A 579 -16.19 24.16 -0.83
CA GLY A 579 -16.82 22.85 -0.88
C GLY A 579 -16.19 21.89 -1.88
N ASP A 580 -16.84 20.76 -2.08
CA ASP A 580 -16.40 19.62 -2.90
C ASP A 580 -15.14 18.94 -2.32
N ASP A 581 -13.96 19.20 -2.86
CA ASP A 581 -12.67 18.54 -2.53
C ASP A 581 -11.85 19.43 -1.58
N THR A 582 -12.37 19.56 -0.36
CA THR A 582 -11.97 20.63 0.58
C THR A 582 -10.65 20.37 1.28
N ASP A 583 -10.34 19.13 1.62
CA ASP A 583 -9.06 18.72 2.22
C ASP A 583 -7.91 18.94 1.22
N GLY A 584 -8.04 18.45 -0.01
CA GLY A 584 -7.03 18.60 -1.07
C GLY A 584 -6.73 20.06 -1.39
N THR A 585 -7.76 20.87 -1.63
CA THR A 585 -7.55 22.29 -1.96
C THR A 585 -6.99 23.11 -0.79
N ALA A 586 -7.37 22.80 0.44
CA ALA A 586 -6.82 23.43 1.63
C ALA A 586 -5.40 22.98 1.97
N ALA A 587 -5.07 21.70 1.74
CA ALA A 587 -3.72 21.17 1.88
C ALA A 587 -2.79 21.82 0.86
N ILE A 588 -3.23 22.01 -0.39
CA ILE A 588 -2.48 22.77 -1.40
C ILE A 588 -2.25 24.19 -0.88
N TYR A 589 -3.29 24.97 -0.59
CA TYR A 589 -3.15 26.34 -0.02
C TYR A 589 -2.17 26.39 1.16
N GLY A 590 -2.31 25.45 2.09
CA GLY A 590 -1.53 25.36 3.31
C GLY A 590 -0.03 25.25 3.09
N GLN A 591 0.41 24.55 2.04
CA GLN A 591 1.82 24.40 1.67
C GLN A 591 2.47 25.75 1.34
N LEU A 592 1.90 26.52 0.40
CA LEU A 592 2.45 27.79 -0.04
C LEU A 592 2.24 28.89 1.00
N ALA A 593 1.05 28.99 1.58
CA ALA A 593 0.76 29.98 2.61
C ALA A 593 1.65 29.74 3.84
N GLY A 594 1.87 28.47 4.22
CA GLY A 594 2.78 28.08 5.28
C GLY A 594 4.24 28.46 4.99
N ALA A 595 4.73 28.22 3.77
CA ALA A 595 6.07 28.65 3.35
C ALA A 595 6.23 30.18 3.32
N TYR A 596 5.17 30.89 2.94
CA TYR A 596 5.16 32.35 2.83
C TYR A 596 5.09 33.04 4.19
N TYR A 597 4.14 32.65 5.04
CA TYR A 597 3.94 33.25 6.37
C TYR A 597 4.93 32.72 7.42
N GLY A 598 5.34 31.46 7.28
CA GLY A 598 6.16 30.75 8.25
C GLY A 598 5.37 30.20 9.44
N TYR A 599 5.99 29.24 10.14
CA TYR A 599 5.39 28.48 11.23
C TYR A 599 4.84 29.36 12.35
N GLY A 600 5.60 30.37 12.78
CA GLY A 600 5.20 31.29 13.86
C GLY A 600 4.00 32.20 13.54
N LYS A 601 3.50 32.19 12.30
CA LYS A 601 2.30 32.93 11.88
C LYS A 601 1.08 32.04 11.65
N LEU A 602 1.22 30.73 11.79
CA LEU A 602 0.10 29.81 11.72
C LEU A 602 -0.80 29.96 12.97
N PRO A 603 -2.10 29.61 12.88
CA PRO A 603 -3.00 29.77 14.01
C PRO A 603 -2.63 28.85 15.17
N GLU A 604 -2.14 29.42 16.27
CA GLU A 604 -1.64 28.66 17.44
C GLU A 604 -2.66 27.65 17.97
N ARG A 605 -3.95 28.02 18.03
CA ARG A 605 -5.02 27.10 18.46
C ARG A 605 -5.15 25.89 17.54
N TRP A 606 -4.93 26.06 16.24
CA TRP A 606 -4.99 24.95 15.28
C TRP A 606 -3.76 24.06 15.41
N LEU A 607 -2.57 24.67 15.54
CA LEU A 607 -1.34 23.93 15.79
C LEU A 607 -1.44 23.03 17.01
N GLN A 608 -1.99 23.52 18.13
CA GLN A 608 -2.16 22.73 19.36
C GLN A 608 -2.97 21.44 19.18
N HIS A 609 -3.84 21.39 18.16
CA HIS A 609 -4.64 20.21 17.84
C HIS A 609 -4.08 19.38 16.70
N LEU A 610 -3.11 19.88 15.93
CA LEU A 610 -2.53 19.16 14.81
C LEU A 610 -1.92 17.83 15.28
N TYR A 611 -2.45 16.73 14.74
CA TYR A 611 -1.97 15.40 15.06
C TYR A 611 -0.49 15.26 14.72
N ALA A 612 0.29 14.65 15.62
CA ALA A 612 1.73 14.45 15.47
C ALA A 612 2.55 15.73 15.14
N ARG A 613 2.08 16.91 15.57
CA ARG A 613 2.75 18.21 15.34
C ARG A 613 4.25 18.16 15.59
N LYS A 614 4.68 17.65 16.74
CA LYS A 614 6.09 17.64 17.12
C LYS A 614 6.93 16.71 16.25
N PHE A 615 6.39 15.56 15.84
CA PHE A 615 7.04 14.71 14.85
C PHE A 615 7.23 15.46 13.53
N MET A 616 6.20 16.16 13.06
CA MET A 616 6.27 16.98 11.85
C MET A 616 7.31 18.09 11.98
N GLU A 617 7.37 18.79 13.12
CA GLU A 617 8.41 19.80 13.41
C GLU A 617 9.83 19.23 13.33
N LYS A 618 10.06 18.04 13.89
CA LYS A 618 11.36 17.34 13.83
C LYS A 618 11.69 16.88 12.42
N LEU A 619 10.73 16.29 11.71
CA LEU A 619 10.91 15.86 10.33
C LEU A 619 11.24 17.05 9.41
N SER A 620 10.60 18.20 9.61
CA SER A 620 10.92 19.45 8.90
C SER A 620 12.36 19.91 9.16
N LYS A 621 12.87 19.81 10.40
CA LYS A 621 14.27 20.12 10.69
C LYS A 621 15.21 19.18 9.96
N TRP A 622 14.96 17.88 10.01
CA TRP A 622 15.76 16.90 9.27
C TRP A 622 15.71 17.13 7.76
N LEU A 623 14.54 17.46 7.22
CA LEU A 623 14.36 17.78 5.81
C LEU A 623 15.24 18.96 5.38
N GLY A 624 15.24 20.05 6.15
CA GLY A 624 16.12 21.19 5.88
C GLY A 624 17.60 20.86 6.06
N TYR A 625 17.95 20.10 7.10
CA TYR A 625 19.34 19.71 7.41
C TYR A 625 19.93 18.85 6.29
N GLU A 626 19.21 17.83 5.85
CA GLU A 626 19.66 16.96 4.77
C GLU A 626 19.69 17.67 3.42
N GLY A 627 18.80 18.65 3.20
CA GLY A 627 18.89 19.55 2.04
C GLY A 627 20.20 20.36 2.01
N GLU A 628 20.60 20.93 3.16
CA GLU A 628 21.89 21.63 3.32
C GLU A 628 23.09 20.68 3.11
N CYS A 629 23.01 19.46 3.64
CA CYS A 629 24.05 18.45 3.46
C CYS A 629 24.15 17.98 2.02
N TRP A 630 23.01 17.78 1.35
CA TRP A 630 22.95 17.43 -0.07
C TRP A 630 23.59 18.51 -0.93
N GLN A 631 23.35 19.79 -0.63
CA GLN A 631 24.01 20.89 -1.33
C GLN A 631 25.54 20.79 -1.25
N LYS A 632 26.09 20.55 -0.05
CA LYS A 632 27.55 20.43 0.13
C LYS A 632 28.11 19.32 -0.73
N ARG A 633 27.50 18.12 -0.65
CA ARG A 633 27.87 16.96 -1.47
C ARG A 633 27.82 17.27 -2.97
N TYR A 634 26.75 17.93 -3.43
CA TYR A 634 26.57 18.28 -4.84
C TYR A 634 27.65 19.24 -5.38
N LYS A 635 28.04 20.25 -4.57
CA LYS A 635 29.11 21.20 -4.95
C LYS A 635 30.47 20.53 -5.04
N ASP A 636 30.75 19.55 -4.19
CA ASP A 636 32.04 18.86 -4.15
C ASP A 636 32.21 17.84 -5.30
N THR A 637 31.11 17.26 -5.80
CA THR A 637 31.17 16.19 -6.82
C THR A 637 31.01 16.64 -8.26
N GLY A 638 30.58 17.88 -8.53
CA GLY A 638 30.58 18.48 -9.88
C GLY A 638 29.62 17.89 -10.94
N SER A 639 28.94 16.77 -10.68
CA SER A 639 27.90 16.23 -11.57
C SER A 639 26.93 15.28 -10.85
N TYR A 640 25.63 15.44 -11.10
CA TYR A 640 24.73 14.46 -11.75
C TYR A 640 23.28 14.91 -11.50
N LEU A 641 22.71 15.64 -12.45
CA LEU A 641 21.27 15.51 -12.71
C LEU A 641 21.08 14.11 -13.29
N PRO A 642 20.16 13.27 -12.78
CA PRO A 642 19.67 12.14 -13.55
C PRO A 642 19.14 12.71 -14.86
N THR A 643 19.75 12.32 -15.97
CA THR A 643 19.18 12.54 -17.30
C THR A 643 17.92 11.70 -17.38
N THR A 644 16.78 12.26 -16.97
CA THR A 644 15.48 11.76 -17.40
C THR A 644 15.41 12.04 -18.89
N ASN A 645 15.69 11.04 -19.71
CA ASN A 645 15.24 11.04 -21.10
C ASN A 645 13.70 11.02 -21.04
N ILE A 646 13.09 12.20 -21.21
CA ILE A 646 11.65 12.39 -21.41
C ILE A 646 11.32 12.02 -22.86
#